data_AF-A0A9E1H181-F1
#
_entry.id   AF-A0A9E1H181-F1
#
_cell.length_a   1.000
_cell.length_b   1.000
_cell.length_c   1.000
_cell.angle_alpha   90.00
_cell.angle_beta   90.00
_cell.angle_gamma   90.00
#
_symmetry.space_group_name_H-M   'P 1'
#
loop_
_entity.id
_entity.type
_entity.pdbx_description
1 polymer ?
#
loop_
_entity_poly.entity_id
_entity_poly.type
_entity_poly.pdbx_seq_one_letter_code
_entity_poly.pdbx_strand_id
1 'polypeptide(L)'
;MKQKVRKVWACILVFALMAGLGPWPAEEVIAENSKSFSSDNGEVEITLTESKVNEYWCEYYLAVTNHSNQSIRDWQLTLSVNDISKYSKSYGCQATVKNDKLVVKGQGNGKVVAAGSTYKVDDDFKICFGREVSFTGAEITYEYGSQSTGGNEGSVGSGATFIDGYQCNYTLTGQMKDVPYEDTPYGKHGALHVDGLQVKDKYNQPFTLRGASTHGMHWGDGETFLNKTAFQNLRDEWGVNMVRLVSYVTQGGYTQGSKDKLDKHIQKGVSNLTELGMYAIIDWHVHAENPNDKKSEAIQFFDTYSKKYKDQSNIIYEICNEPTGTPWNQIRPYAVDVVNTIRANDPDAIIVVGTNTWSQDVDEVATNGGKIDDPNVMYTIHFYSGSHGESLREKVRTALKAGTPVFCTEFGVCDASGNGGFNLEEADRWIDFFEENGISYCCWSLSKKNESASMLSPECNKVNGFTNADLGATGAWLINTYRSRGGETPAPSVSAAPGASAVPMPSASAAPSVVPTPSASAVPSAVPTSSASAAPSAVPTSSASVEPSAVPTSSASVEPSAVPTSSASVEPSAVPTPSASVAPSASATPVTSAVPTPSASATPGTSEAPKPTINTTPGKGTTPSVSDSPNERGENTASEEDEELDIAVSASSYTTTVVDGVQGVEVSNFDSQKTTITIPDYITIKGKKYPVISIQSNAFAKCKKLTKVVIGKNVRRIKPKAFYNCKKLKTIVIKTKKLTMKRVGKKAFAGIYKKAKITLPKGGFSKKQKAAYKKILRARGVGKKAKIK
;
A
#
# COMPACT_ATOMS: atom_id res chain seq x y z
N MET A 1 38.82 30.27 -39.27
CA MET A 1 37.87 31.01 -38.39
C MET A 1 38.07 30.78 -36.88
N LYS A 2 38.21 29.55 -36.37
CA LYS A 2 38.14 29.26 -34.91
C LYS A 2 39.16 29.98 -34.00
N GLN A 3 40.26 30.53 -34.52
CA GLN A 3 41.27 31.26 -33.71
C GLN A 3 40.93 32.73 -33.40
N LYS A 4 40.14 33.44 -34.24
CA LYS A 4 39.81 34.86 -33.97
C LYS A 4 38.85 35.02 -32.77
N VAL A 5 37.96 34.06 -32.53
CA VAL A 5 36.96 34.10 -31.44
C VAL A 5 37.62 34.05 -30.05
N ARG A 6 38.67 33.23 -29.86
CA ARG A 6 39.36 33.10 -28.57
C ARG A 6 40.12 34.37 -28.14
N LYS A 7 40.64 35.17 -29.08
CA LYS A 7 41.30 36.46 -28.73
C LYS A 7 40.31 37.53 -28.27
N VAL A 8 39.09 37.59 -28.81
CA VAL A 8 38.08 38.56 -28.37
C VAL A 8 37.66 38.31 -26.92
N TRP A 9 37.40 37.05 -26.55
CA TRP A 9 37.05 36.69 -25.16
C TRP A 9 38.19 36.96 -24.17
N ALA A 10 39.45 36.74 -24.55
CA ALA A 10 40.60 37.05 -23.70
C ALA A 10 40.71 38.57 -23.42
N CYS A 11 40.49 39.43 -24.42
CA CYS A 11 40.54 40.88 -24.23
C CYS A 11 39.40 41.42 -23.34
N ILE A 12 38.20 40.82 -23.42
CA ILE A 12 37.05 41.22 -22.57
C ILE A 12 37.32 40.87 -21.09
N LEU A 13 37.87 39.69 -20.81
CA LEU A 13 38.22 39.27 -19.44
C LEU A 13 39.31 40.16 -18.80
N VAL A 14 40.30 40.61 -19.58
CA VAL A 14 41.36 41.51 -19.09
C VAL A 14 40.81 42.92 -18.82
N PHE A 15 39.88 43.44 -19.63
CA PHE A 15 39.26 44.74 -19.35
C PHE A 15 38.37 44.73 -18.10
N ALA A 16 37.66 43.64 -17.83
CA ALA A 16 36.86 43.49 -16.62
C ALA A 16 37.72 43.51 -15.33
N LEU A 17 38.88 42.83 -15.35
CA LEU A 17 39.80 42.76 -14.21
C LEU A 17 40.59 44.05 -13.95
N MET A 18 40.73 44.93 -14.96
CA MET A 18 41.51 46.18 -14.85
C MET A 18 40.67 47.42 -14.50
N ALA A 19 39.33 47.31 -14.52
CA ALA A 19 38.43 48.45 -14.36
C ALA A 19 38.08 48.83 -12.91
N GLY A 20 38.43 48.00 -11.92
CA GLY A 20 38.07 48.24 -10.50
C GLY A 20 36.57 48.16 -10.17
N LEU A 21 35.72 47.91 -11.18
CA LEU A 21 34.28 47.72 -11.04
C LEU A 21 33.98 46.33 -10.44
N GLY A 22 34.19 46.21 -9.13
CA GLY A 22 33.56 45.14 -8.36
C GLY A 22 32.04 45.19 -8.53
N PRO A 23 31.32 44.06 -8.38
CA PRO A 23 29.87 44.04 -8.49
C PRO A 23 29.25 44.82 -7.33
N TRP A 24 29.05 46.13 -7.53
CA TRP A 24 28.15 46.91 -6.69
C TRP A 24 26.77 46.26 -6.77
N PRO A 25 26.06 46.14 -5.64
CA PRO A 25 24.80 45.43 -5.60
C PRO A 25 23.80 46.11 -6.55
N ALA A 26 23.08 45.30 -7.31
CA ALA A 26 21.68 45.58 -7.47
C ALA A 26 21.08 45.40 -6.07
N GLU A 27 20.89 46.50 -5.35
CA GLU A 27 19.99 46.52 -4.20
C GLU A 27 18.58 46.27 -4.75
N GLU A 28 18.20 44.99 -4.92
CA GLU A 28 16.84 44.58 -4.58
C GLU A 28 16.68 45.00 -3.12
N VAL A 29 16.17 46.21 -2.92
CA VAL A 29 15.81 46.72 -1.60
C VAL A 29 14.74 45.77 -1.09
N ILE A 30 15.15 44.86 -0.20
CA ILE A 30 14.24 44.04 0.60
C ILE A 30 13.61 45.00 1.60
N ALA A 31 12.66 45.80 1.11
CA ALA A 31 11.72 46.48 1.94
C ALA A 31 10.89 45.38 2.59
N GLU A 32 11.15 45.08 3.87
CA GLU A 32 10.37 44.15 4.68
C GLU A 32 9.00 44.76 5.04
N ASN A 33 8.28 45.23 4.01
CA ASN A 33 6.89 45.63 3.99
C ASN A 33 6.03 44.38 4.24
N SER A 34 6.06 43.92 5.47
CA SER A 34 5.20 42.87 5.98
C SER A 34 3.83 43.45 6.38
N LYS A 35 2.78 42.67 6.13
CA LYS A 35 1.42 43.01 6.50
C LYS A 35 0.75 41.79 7.13
N SER A 36 0.70 41.79 8.45
CA SER A 36 -0.07 40.79 9.21
C SER A 36 -1.55 41.12 9.26
N PHE A 37 -2.35 40.06 9.31
CA PHE A 37 -3.78 40.07 9.56
C PHE A 37 -4.11 38.95 10.54
N SER A 38 -4.98 39.20 11.51
CA SER A 38 -5.42 38.20 12.49
C SER A 38 -6.86 37.76 12.23
N SER A 39 -7.22 36.56 12.69
CA SER A 39 -8.62 36.16 12.86
C SER A 39 -9.32 37.03 13.92
N ASP A 40 -10.65 37.07 13.89
CA ASP A 40 -11.47 37.87 14.81
C ASP A 40 -11.20 37.59 16.30
N ASN A 41 -10.65 36.40 16.62
CA ASN A 41 -10.27 35.97 17.96
C ASN A 41 -8.75 35.94 18.22
N GLY A 42 -7.92 36.41 17.28
CA GLY A 42 -6.45 36.49 17.43
C GLY A 42 -5.68 35.15 17.32
N GLU A 43 -6.38 34.01 17.38
CA GLU A 43 -5.76 32.67 17.42
C GLU A 43 -4.98 32.30 16.14
N VAL A 44 -5.25 32.95 15.01
CA VAL A 44 -4.53 32.74 13.75
C VAL A 44 -4.09 34.09 13.18
N GLU A 45 -2.81 34.21 12.86
CA GLU A 45 -2.24 35.34 12.15
C GLU A 45 -1.71 34.89 10.80
N ILE A 46 -1.94 35.68 9.75
CA ILE A 46 -1.37 35.46 8.43
C ILE A 46 -0.61 36.71 8.02
N THR A 47 0.70 36.57 7.85
CA THR A 47 1.61 37.62 7.40
C THR A 47 1.83 37.50 5.90
N LEU A 48 1.62 38.59 5.16
CA LEU A 48 2.11 38.75 3.80
C LEU A 48 3.43 39.53 3.84
N THR A 49 4.51 38.98 3.30
CA THR A 49 5.82 39.67 3.25
C THR A 49 6.19 39.95 1.79
N GLU A 50 6.42 41.22 1.48
CA GLU A 50 6.92 41.64 0.16
C GLU A 50 8.29 41.01 -0.11
N SER A 51 8.45 40.39 -1.29
CA SER A 51 9.58 39.49 -1.57
C SER A 51 10.38 39.87 -2.81
N LYS A 52 9.70 40.33 -3.86
CA LYS A 52 10.30 40.89 -5.08
C LYS A 52 9.39 41.98 -5.63
N VAL A 53 9.98 43.08 -6.07
CA VAL A 53 9.28 44.22 -6.67
C VAL A 53 10.07 44.70 -7.89
N ASN A 54 9.37 45.05 -8.96
CA ASN A 54 9.91 45.80 -10.08
C ASN A 54 8.87 46.83 -10.57
N GLU A 55 9.19 47.56 -11.63
CA GLU A 55 8.33 48.64 -12.15
C GLU A 55 6.91 48.19 -12.57
N TYR A 56 6.67 46.89 -12.80
CA TYR A 56 5.38 46.34 -13.22
C TYR A 56 4.62 45.59 -12.12
N TRP A 57 5.30 44.80 -11.27
CA TRP A 57 4.65 43.87 -10.33
C TRP A 57 5.39 43.69 -8.99
N CYS A 58 4.66 43.19 -7.99
CA CYS A 58 5.15 42.76 -6.69
C CYS A 58 4.70 41.31 -6.34
N GLU A 59 5.57 40.56 -5.68
CA GLU A 59 5.34 39.21 -5.14
C GLU A 59 5.30 39.24 -3.61
N TYR A 60 4.28 38.61 -3.01
CA TYR A 60 4.21 38.41 -1.56
C TYR A 60 4.32 36.91 -1.23
N TYR A 61 5.22 36.59 -0.30
CA TYR A 61 5.17 35.33 0.46
C TYR A 61 4.05 35.39 1.49
N LEU A 62 3.66 34.22 1.99
CA LEU A 62 2.67 34.08 3.04
C LEU A 62 3.27 33.22 4.17
N ALA A 63 3.05 33.63 5.42
CA ALA A 63 3.29 32.81 6.60
C ALA A 63 2.01 32.72 7.44
N VAL A 64 1.72 31.54 7.99
CA VAL A 64 0.57 31.32 8.89
C VAL A 64 1.12 31.02 10.28
N THR A 65 0.88 31.92 11.23
CA THR A 65 1.17 31.70 12.65
C THR A 65 -0.09 31.25 13.37
N ASN A 66 0.03 30.14 14.09
CA ASN A 66 -0.99 29.61 14.96
C ASN A 66 -0.65 30.00 16.41
N HIS A 67 -1.39 30.95 16.96
CA HIS A 67 -1.24 31.41 18.35
C HIS A 67 -2.07 30.58 19.34
N SER A 68 -2.87 29.62 18.86
CA SER A 68 -3.68 28.74 19.69
C SER A 68 -2.90 27.55 20.27
N ASN A 69 -3.55 26.82 21.18
CA ASN A 69 -3.08 25.55 21.74
C ASN A 69 -3.47 24.31 20.91
N GLN A 70 -4.01 24.47 19.70
CA GLN A 70 -4.53 23.38 18.86
C GLN A 70 -4.02 23.47 17.41
N SER A 71 -3.74 22.34 16.78
CA SER A 71 -3.32 22.35 15.36
C SER A 71 -4.45 22.81 14.43
N ILE A 72 -4.12 23.56 13.38
CA ILE A 72 -5.07 24.02 12.35
C ILE A 72 -4.94 23.12 11.12
N ARG A 73 -6.04 22.51 10.66
CA ARG A 73 -6.05 21.48 9.59
C ARG A 73 -6.47 21.98 8.20
N ASP A 74 -7.11 23.13 8.13
CA ASP A 74 -7.36 23.87 6.90
C ASP A 74 -7.54 25.36 7.25
N TRP A 75 -7.21 26.23 6.31
CA TRP A 75 -7.37 27.67 6.46
C TRP A 75 -7.69 28.34 5.12
N GLN A 76 -8.21 29.55 5.20
CA GLN A 76 -8.54 30.40 4.05
C GLN A 76 -8.38 31.85 4.44
N LEU A 77 -7.58 32.57 3.66
CA LEU A 77 -7.42 34.02 3.75
C LEU A 77 -8.28 34.67 2.65
N THR A 78 -9.11 35.64 3.02
CA THR A 78 -9.94 36.41 2.07
C THR A 78 -9.50 37.88 2.10
N LEU A 79 -8.59 38.24 1.19
CA LEU A 79 -8.02 39.58 1.08
C LEU A 79 -8.94 40.55 0.34
N SER A 80 -9.10 41.74 0.91
CA SER A 80 -9.64 42.92 0.23
C SER A 80 -8.45 43.79 -0.19
N VAL A 81 -8.46 44.29 -1.43
CA VAL A 81 -7.41 45.16 -1.98
C VAL A 81 -8.04 46.39 -2.62
N ASN A 82 -7.24 47.46 -2.80
CA ASN A 82 -7.66 48.69 -3.48
C ASN A 82 -8.10 48.46 -4.94
N ASP A 83 -7.44 47.55 -5.66
CA ASP A 83 -7.77 47.16 -7.03
C ASP A 83 -7.51 45.66 -7.26
N ILE A 84 -8.59 44.88 -7.27
CA ILE A 84 -8.54 43.44 -7.48
C ILE A 84 -8.13 43.04 -8.92
N SER A 85 -8.24 43.95 -9.89
CA SER A 85 -7.82 43.68 -11.27
C SER A 85 -6.29 43.55 -11.41
N LYS A 86 -5.54 44.05 -10.41
CA LYS A 86 -4.09 43.89 -10.32
C LYS A 86 -3.66 42.47 -9.91
N TYR A 87 -4.54 41.64 -9.36
CA TYR A 87 -4.20 40.23 -9.09
C TYR A 87 -3.93 39.49 -10.40
N SER A 88 -2.72 38.94 -10.54
CA SER A 88 -2.25 38.36 -11.81
C SER A 88 -2.20 36.83 -11.80
N LYS A 89 -1.65 36.24 -10.73
CA LYS A 89 -1.40 34.80 -10.60
C LYS A 89 -1.05 34.45 -9.14
N SER A 90 -1.01 33.15 -8.86
CA SER A 90 -0.38 32.61 -7.67
C SER A 90 0.37 31.32 -7.99
N TYR A 91 1.34 30.99 -7.14
CA TYR A 91 2.08 29.72 -7.13
C TYR A 91 1.87 29.05 -5.76
N GLY A 92 2.05 27.73 -5.67
CA GLY A 92 1.86 26.92 -4.44
C GLY A 92 0.43 26.87 -3.86
N CYS A 93 -0.42 27.83 -4.19
CA CYS A 93 -1.71 28.07 -3.57
C CYS A 93 -2.88 28.06 -4.57
N GLN A 94 -4.09 27.84 -4.06
CA GLN A 94 -5.33 28.13 -4.76
C GLN A 94 -5.81 29.54 -4.37
N ALA A 95 -5.36 30.55 -5.10
CA ALA A 95 -5.98 31.87 -5.07
C ALA A 95 -7.12 31.94 -6.10
N THR A 96 -8.21 32.64 -5.79
CA THR A 96 -9.38 32.83 -6.65
C THR A 96 -10.12 34.10 -6.29
N VAL A 97 -10.30 35.00 -7.26
CA VAL A 97 -11.13 36.20 -7.09
C VAL A 97 -12.62 35.81 -6.94
N LYS A 98 -13.27 36.32 -5.89
CA LYS A 98 -14.72 36.19 -5.65
C LYS A 98 -15.22 37.50 -5.03
N ASN A 99 -16.31 38.06 -5.57
CA ASN A 99 -16.96 39.28 -5.04
C ASN A 99 -15.92 40.40 -4.77
N ASP A 100 -15.03 40.63 -5.74
CA ASP A 100 -13.95 41.61 -5.74
C ASP A 100 -12.92 41.51 -4.58
N LYS A 101 -12.94 40.39 -3.84
CA LYS A 101 -11.89 39.95 -2.90
C LYS A 101 -11.06 38.81 -3.49
N LEU A 102 -9.80 38.65 -3.05
CA LEU A 102 -8.96 37.51 -3.38
C LEU A 102 -9.04 36.44 -2.28
N VAL A 103 -9.63 35.28 -2.59
CA VAL A 103 -9.70 34.14 -1.65
C VAL A 103 -8.52 33.21 -1.91
N VAL A 104 -7.66 33.02 -0.92
CA VAL A 104 -6.43 32.21 -0.94
C VAL A 104 -6.58 30.99 -0.03
N LYS A 105 -6.20 29.81 -0.54
CA LYS A 105 -6.10 28.54 0.19
C LYS A 105 -4.80 27.80 -0.15
N GLY A 106 -4.35 26.91 0.73
CA GLY A 106 -3.32 25.91 0.41
C GLY A 106 -3.73 24.97 -0.73
N GLN A 107 -2.75 24.33 -1.40
CA GLN A 107 -2.99 23.17 -2.25
C GLN A 107 -2.81 21.88 -1.42
N GLY A 108 -3.84 21.01 -1.46
CA GLY A 108 -4.03 20.01 -0.41
C GLY A 108 -4.60 20.66 0.86
N ASN A 109 -5.41 19.93 1.63
CA ASN A 109 -6.03 20.37 2.89
C ASN A 109 -5.01 21.17 3.71
N GLY A 110 -5.27 22.46 3.96
CA GLY A 110 -4.21 23.43 4.21
C GLY A 110 -3.20 22.97 5.27
N LYS A 111 -1.96 22.68 4.83
CA LYS A 111 -0.88 22.00 5.59
C LYS A 111 -0.98 22.30 7.09
N VAL A 112 -1.06 21.24 7.90
CA VAL A 112 -1.36 21.32 9.34
C VAL A 112 -0.40 22.28 10.03
N VAL A 113 -0.92 23.39 10.55
CA VAL A 113 -0.13 24.37 11.31
C VAL A 113 -0.22 23.98 12.77
N ALA A 114 0.87 23.47 13.35
CA ALA A 114 0.91 23.01 14.73
C ALA A 114 0.64 24.16 15.72
N ALA A 115 0.18 23.82 16.93
CA ALA A 115 -0.06 24.79 18.00
C ALA A 115 1.21 25.61 18.29
N GLY A 116 1.06 26.92 18.56
CA GLY A 116 2.17 27.83 18.85
C GLY A 116 3.22 28.02 17.74
N SER A 117 2.95 27.58 16.50
CA SER A 117 3.94 27.53 15.41
C SER A 117 3.65 28.48 14.25
N THR A 118 4.70 28.96 13.58
CA THR A 118 4.60 29.65 12.29
C THR A 118 4.95 28.72 11.15
N TYR A 119 3.94 28.29 10.38
CA TYR A 119 4.16 27.71 9.06
C TYR A 119 4.47 28.83 8.05
N LYS A 120 5.75 29.15 7.89
CA LYS A 120 6.25 29.89 6.72
C LYS A 120 6.04 29.01 5.49
N VAL A 121 5.27 29.47 4.51
CA VAL A 121 5.10 28.70 3.29
C VAL A 121 6.34 28.86 2.41
N ASP A 122 6.67 27.79 1.70
CA ASP A 122 7.88 27.62 0.89
C ASP A 122 8.00 28.64 -0.28
N ASP A 123 9.20 28.78 -0.86
CA ASP A 123 9.50 29.72 -1.97
C ASP A 123 8.57 29.56 -3.19
N ASP A 124 7.98 28.38 -3.36
CA ASP A 124 6.99 28.07 -4.39
C ASP A 124 5.59 28.63 -4.12
N PHE A 125 5.30 29.15 -2.92
CA PHE A 125 4.00 29.72 -2.55
C PHE A 125 4.02 31.24 -2.55
N LYS A 126 3.42 31.85 -3.58
CA LYS A 126 3.35 33.32 -3.71
C LYS A 126 2.02 33.80 -4.28
N ILE A 127 1.66 35.04 -3.96
CA ILE A 127 0.61 35.80 -4.65
C ILE A 127 1.23 37.02 -5.35
N CYS A 128 0.87 37.24 -6.62
CA CYS A 128 1.48 38.24 -7.48
C CYS A 128 0.48 39.32 -7.90
N PHE A 129 0.79 40.58 -7.65
CA PHE A 129 -0.02 41.74 -8.05
C PHE A 129 0.75 42.68 -8.99
N GLY A 130 0.03 43.43 -9.83
CA GLY A 130 0.57 44.64 -10.45
C GLY A 130 0.88 45.72 -9.40
N ARG A 131 1.83 46.62 -9.69
CA ARG A 131 2.27 47.68 -8.76
C ARG A 131 1.13 48.56 -8.23
N GLU A 132 1.38 49.17 -7.08
CA GLU A 132 0.44 50.02 -6.34
C GLU A 132 -0.84 49.26 -5.92
N VAL A 133 -0.67 48.01 -5.49
CA VAL A 133 -1.67 47.31 -4.68
C VAL A 133 -1.56 47.77 -3.22
N SER A 134 -2.68 47.84 -2.51
CA SER A 134 -2.69 47.95 -1.06
C SER A 134 -3.81 47.08 -0.47
N PHE A 135 -3.51 46.42 0.65
CA PHE A 135 -4.45 45.55 1.35
C PHE A 135 -5.38 46.39 2.23
N THR A 136 -6.66 46.45 1.87
CA THR A 136 -7.68 47.29 2.51
C THR A 136 -8.45 46.56 3.62
N GLY A 137 -8.24 45.25 3.75
CA GLY A 137 -8.79 44.42 4.84
C GLY A 137 -8.57 42.93 4.56
N ALA A 138 -8.77 42.09 5.57
CA ALA A 138 -8.71 40.64 5.45
C ALA A 138 -9.78 39.98 6.32
N GLU A 139 -10.03 38.72 6.05
CA GLU A 139 -10.99 37.86 6.74
C GLU A 139 -10.37 36.44 6.74
N ILE A 140 -10.13 35.86 7.91
CA ILE A 140 -9.42 34.59 8.07
C ILE A 140 -10.39 33.56 8.67
N THR A 141 -10.66 32.49 7.93
CA THR A 141 -11.47 31.35 8.38
C THR A 141 -10.61 30.10 8.39
N TYR A 142 -10.64 29.35 9.48
CA TYR A 142 -9.80 28.17 9.70
C TYR A 142 -10.58 27.07 10.43
N GLU A 143 -10.05 25.86 10.40
CA GLU A 143 -10.60 24.71 11.11
C GLU A 143 -9.53 24.06 11.98
N TYR A 144 -9.87 23.76 13.23
CA TYR A 144 -9.01 22.96 14.11
C TYR A 144 -8.94 21.50 13.66
N GLY A 145 -7.76 20.89 13.84
CA GLY A 145 -7.62 19.45 13.96
C GLY A 145 -8.32 18.94 15.22
N SER A 146 -8.61 17.64 15.28
CA SER A 146 -9.02 17.00 16.53
C SER A 146 -7.96 17.23 17.61
N GLN A 147 -8.37 17.58 18.83
CA GLN A 147 -7.46 17.93 19.90
C GLN A 147 -6.41 16.83 20.17
N SER A 148 -5.15 17.17 19.94
CA SER A 148 -4.01 16.57 20.61
C SER A 148 -3.24 17.72 21.26
N THR A 149 -3.24 17.76 22.59
CA THR A 149 -2.59 18.81 23.38
C THR A 149 -1.10 18.52 23.47
N GLY A 150 -0.32 18.99 22.49
CA GLY A 150 1.14 18.93 22.55
C GLY A 150 1.68 19.82 23.66
N GLY A 151 2.36 19.24 24.66
CA GLY A 151 2.82 19.97 25.84
C GLY A 151 3.85 19.22 26.69
N ASN A 152 5.10 19.18 26.22
CA ASN A 152 6.32 18.78 26.94
C ASN A 152 6.44 17.34 27.50
N GLU A 153 7.68 17.02 27.87
CA GLU A 153 8.08 15.79 28.53
C GLU A 153 7.47 15.69 29.95
N GLY A 154 6.85 14.55 30.26
CA GLY A 154 6.35 14.24 31.60
C GLY A 154 4.86 13.86 31.63
N SER A 155 4.59 12.60 31.99
CA SER A 155 3.23 12.00 32.10
C SER A 155 2.52 11.76 30.76
N VAL A 156 2.63 10.52 30.25
CA VAL A 156 1.84 10.04 29.11
C VAL A 156 0.38 9.88 29.54
N GLY A 157 -0.52 10.67 28.96
CA GLY A 157 -1.97 10.50 29.15
C GLY A 157 -2.44 9.17 28.56
N SER A 158 -2.95 8.27 29.40
CA SER A 158 -3.35 6.91 29.01
C SER A 158 -4.77 6.88 28.41
N GLY A 159 -4.83 7.00 27.09
CA GLY A 159 -6.08 6.85 26.33
C GLY A 159 -5.81 6.75 24.83
N ALA A 160 -6.33 5.69 24.21
CA ALA A 160 -6.55 5.66 22.77
C ALA A 160 -7.52 6.78 22.39
N THR A 161 -7.31 7.44 21.26
CA THR A 161 -8.37 8.28 20.70
C THR A 161 -9.46 7.36 20.13
N PHE A 162 -10.73 7.62 20.42
CA PHE A 162 -11.84 6.86 19.87
C PHE A 162 -12.50 7.65 18.74
N ILE A 163 -12.54 7.09 17.54
CA ILE A 163 -13.30 7.69 16.43
C ILE A 163 -14.78 7.32 16.61
N ASP A 164 -15.56 8.23 17.19
CA ASP A 164 -17.01 8.02 17.33
C ASP A 164 -17.67 7.76 15.96
N GLY A 165 -18.62 6.84 15.94
CA GLY A 165 -19.31 6.38 14.75
C GLY A 165 -18.48 5.58 13.73
N TYR A 166 -17.16 5.41 13.89
CA TYR A 166 -16.37 4.58 12.96
C TYR A 166 -16.52 3.09 13.29
N GLN A 167 -16.97 2.30 12.31
CA GLN A 167 -17.37 0.91 12.52
C GLN A 167 -16.88 -0.01 11.39
N CYS A 168 -16.76 -1.30 11.68
CA CYS A 168 -16.52 -2.32 10.67
C CYS A 168 -17.81 -2.58 9.86
N ASN A 169 -17.71 -2.50 8.53
CA ASN A 169 -18.81 -2.70 7.57
C ASN A 169 -19.15 -4.18 7.32
N TYR A 170 -18.48 -5.09 8.02
CA TYR A 170 -18.66 -6.53 7.94
C TYR A 170 -19.04 -7.07 9.32
N THR A 171 -20.02 -7.96 9.37
CA THR A 171 -20.28 -8.73 10.59
C THR A 171 -19.15 -9.71 10.81
N LEU A 172 -18.56 -9.68 12.01
CA LEU A 172 -17.67 -10.70 12.54
C LEU A 172 -18.50 -11.63 13.43
N THR A 173 -18.40 -12.93 13.20
CA THR A 173 -19.05 -13.95 14.04
C THR A 173 -18.15 -14.41 15.19
N GLY A 174 -16.84 -14.21 15.07
CA GLY A 174 -15.84 -14.79 15.97
C GLY A 174 -15.66 -16.30 15.79
N GLN A 175 -16.36 -16.94 14.84
CA GLN A 175 -16.24 -18.38 14.58
C GLN A 175 -15.04 -18.69 13.68
N MET A 176 -14.37 -19.81 13.94
CA MET A 176 -13.35 -20.33 13.03
C MET A 176 -14.01 -20.99 11.83
N LYS A 177 -13.37 -20.91 10.66
CA LYS A 177 -13.74 -21.68 9.48
C LYS A 177 -12.78 -22.86 9.36
N ASP A 178 -13.34 -24.05 9.18
CA ASP A 178 -12.58 -25.15 8.62
C ASP A 178 -12.37 -24.88 7.12
N VAL A 179 -11.11 -24.81 6.71
CA VAL A 179 -10.68 -24.41 5.36
C VAL A 179 -9.65 -25.42 4.90
N PRO A 180 -9.88 -26.15 3.79
CA PRO A 180 -8.92 -27.10 3.24
C PRO A 180 -7.54 -26.45 3.05
N TYR A 181 -6.47 -27.19 3.27
CA TYR A 181 -5.13 -26.60 3.27
C TYR A 181 -4.79 -25.97 1.92
N GLU A 182 -5.17 -26.62 0.82
CA GLU A 182 -5.09 -26.14 -0.55
C GLU A 182 -5.89 -24.85 -0.82
N ASP A 183 -6.87 -24.52 0.02
CA ASP A 183 -7.68 -23.30 -0.05
C ASP A 183 -7.13 -22.14 0.83
N THR A 184 -6.14 -22.40 1.68
CA THR A 184 -5.44 -21.37 2.47
C THR A 184 -4.56 -20.47 1.59
N PRO A 185 -4.11 -19.29 2.08
CA PRO A 185 -3.15 -18.45 1.35
C PRO A 185 -1.92 -19.20 0.83
N TYR A 186 -1.24 -19.97 1.69
CA TYR A 186 -0.04 -20.73 1.31
C TYR A 186 -0.37 -21.99 0.49
N GLY A 187 -1.49 -22.68 0.73
CA GLY A 187 -1.90 -23.79 -0.13
C GLY A 187 -2.10 -23.34 -1.58
N LYS A 188 -2.79 -22.21 -1.76
CA LYS A 188 -3.00 -21.58 -3.07
C LYS A 188 -1.69 -21.09 -3.69
N HIS A 189 -0.94 -20.23 -3.00
CA HIS A 189 0.17 -19.47 -3.61
C HIS A 189 1.56 -20.09 -3.39
N GLY A 190 1.75 -20.90 -2.35
CA GLY A 190 2.98 -21.66 -2.08
C GLY A 190 4.19 -20.78 -1.80
N ALA A 191 5.38 -21.28 -2.15
CA ALA A 191 6.62 -20.52 -2.07
C ALA A 191 6.50 -19.20 -2.85
N LEU A 192 6.97 -18.11 -2.24
CA LEU A 192 7.00 -16.79 -2.85
C LEU A 192 8.43 -16.43 -3.26
N HIS A 193 8.55 -15.63 -4.31
CA HIS A 193 9.81 -15.02 -4.75
C HIS A 193 9.58 -13.56 -5.12
N VAL A 194 10.66 -12.82 -5.37
CA VAL A 194 10.61 -11.45 -5.89
C VAL A 194 10.96 -11.48 -7.38
N ASP A 195 10.21 -10.74 -8.20
CA ASP A 195 10.56 -10.53 -9.60
C ASP A 195 10.33 -9.06 -9.98
N GLY A 196 11.40 -8.40 -10.40
CA GLY A 196 11.46 -6.97 -10.72
C GLY A 196 11.23 -6.08 -9.50
N LEU A 197 9.96 -5.82 -9.19
CA LEU A 197 9.51 -4.91 -8.12
C LEU A 197 8.46 -5.53 -7.19
N GLN A 198 8.01 -6.76 -7.47
CA GLN A 198 6.81 -7.35 -6.84
C GLN A 198 7.08 -8.75 -6.30
N VAL A 199 6.38 -9.09 -5.21
CA VAL A 199 6.28 -10.46 -4.72
C VAL A 199 5.37 -11.26 -5.65
N LYS A 200 5.78 -12.49 -5.98
CA LYS A 200 5.05 -13.43 -6.84
C LYS A 200 4.91 -14.80 -6.19
N ASP A 201 3.85 -15.50 -6.58
CA ASP A 201 3.56 -16.87 -6.17
C ASP A 201 4.29 -17.94 -7.00
N LYS A 202 4.13 -19.22 -6.62
CA LYS A 202 4.69 -20.39 -7.33
C LYS A 202 4.25 -20.54 -8.79
N TYR A 203 3.29 -19.74 -9.26
CA TYR A 203 2.79 -19.69 -10.63
C TYR A 203 3.18 -18.39 -11.34
N ASN A 204 4.15 -17.65 -10.80
CA ASN A 204 4.65 -16.36 -11.27
C ASN A 204 3.55 -15.27 -11.36
N GLN A 205 2.49 -15.38 -10.56
CA GLN A 205 1.43 -14.36 -10.47
C GLN A 205 1.77 -13.37 -9.34
N PRO A 206 1.63 -12.04 -9.56
CA PRO A 206 1.82 -11.06 -8.50
C PRO A 206 0.86 -11.27 -7.32
N PHE A 207 1.42 -11.42 -6.11
CA PHE A 207 0.67 -11.73 -4.89
C PHE A 207 0.99 -10.72 -3.79
N THR A 208 -0.03 -9.98 -3.36
CA THR A 208 0.08 -8.95 -2.32
C THR A 208 -0.19 -9.55 -0.95
N LEU A 209 0.80 -9.50 -0.07
CA LEU A 209 0.63 -9.84 1.34
C LEU A 209 -0.03 -8.66 2.06
N ARG A 210 -1.05 -8.97 2.85
CA ARG A 210 -1.85 -8.05 3.67
C ARG A 210 -1.80 -8.58 5.10
N GLY A 211 -0.88 -8.03 5.88
CA GLY A 211 -0.47 -8.57 7.17
C GLY A 211 -1.05 -7.87 8.39
N ALA A 212 -1.06 -8.58 9.51
CA ALA A 212 -1.18 -7.98 10.83
C ALA A 212 0.09 -8.26 11.64
N SER A 213 0.69 -7.23 12.23
CA SER A 213 1.84 -7.38 13.13
C SER A 213 1.35 -7.73 14.52
N THR A 214 2.03 -8.63 15.22
CA THR A 214 1.94 -8.65 16.69
C THR A 214 2.47 -7.32 17.24
N HIS A 215 2.07 -6.95 18.45
CA HIS A 215 2.91 -6.09 19.29
C HIS A 215 4.15 -6.87 19.74
N GLY A 216 5.07 -6.27 20.51
CA GLY A 216 6.28 -6.94 20.97
C GLY A 216 5.98 -8.22 21.76
N MET A 217 6.41 -9.38 21.26
CA MET A 217 5.98 -10.69 21.78
C MET A 217 6.51 -11.04 23.17
N HIS A 218 7.39 -10.23 23.77
CA HIS A 218 7.87 -10.38 25.14
C HIS A 218 6.96 -9.71 26.17
N TRP A 219 6.24 -8.65 25.76
CA TRP A 219 5.25 -7.93 26.56
C TRP A 219 3.88 -8.61 26.51
N GLY A 220 3.08 -8.43 27.57
CA GLY A 220 1.76 -9.04 27.71
C GLY A 220 0.80 -8.71 26.57
N ASP A 221 0.85 -7.48 26.05
CA ASP A 221 -0.03 -7.02 24.96
C ASP A 221 0.18 -7.79 23.64
N GLY A 222 1.43 -8.20 23.34
CA GLY A 222 1.74 -9.05 22.18
C GLY A 222 1.61 -10.55 22.48
N GLU A 223 2.06 -10.97 23.66
CA GLU A 223 2.02 -12.37 24.14
C GLU A 223 0.60 -12.94 24.23
N THR A 224 -0.38 -12.11 24.63
CA THR A 224 -1.79 -12.50 24.81
C THR A 224 -2.41 -13.09 23.53
N PHE A 225 -2.09 -12.52 22.37
CA PHE A 225 -2.71 -12.88 21.09
C PHE A 225 -1.92 -13.90 20.28
N LEU A 226 -0.79 -14.38 20.81
CA LEU A 226 0.07 -15.38 20.17
C LEU A 226 -0.53 -16.80 20.32
N ASN A 227 -1.67 -17.05 19.66
CA ASN A 227 -2.35 -18.34 19.65
C ASN A 227 -2.99 -18.64 18.28
N LYS A 228 -3.07 -19.93 17.91
CA LYS A 228 -3.57 -20.38 16.60
C LYS A 228 -4.97 -19.84 16.30
N THR A 229 -5.87 -19.88 17.27
CA THR A 229 -7.27 -19.45 17.12
C THR A 229 -7.38 -17.95 16.80
N ALA A 230 -6.54 -17.10 17.41
CA ALA A 230 -6.49 -15.67 17.07
C ALA A 230 -6.04 -15.45 15.63
N PHE A 231 -4.96 -16.10 15.20
CA PHE A 231 -4.47 -16.02 13.81
C PHE A 231 -5.48 -16.57 12.81
N GLN A 232 -6.23 -17.61 13.21
CA GLN A 232 -7.32 -18.16 12.41
C GLN A 232 -8.48 -17.16 12.23
N ASN A 233 -8.87 -16.37 13.25
CA ASN A 233 -9.83 -15.27 13.05
C ASN A 233 -9.33 -14.23 12.03
N LEU A 234 -8.04 -13.88 12.06
CA LEU A 234 -7.46 -12.92 11.12
C LEU A 234 -7.55 -13.42 9.67
N ARG A 235 -7.22 -14.69 9.46
CA ARG A 235 -7.38 -15.39 8.18
C ARG A 235 -8.83 -15.45 7.73
N ASP A 236 -9.72 -15.88 8.62
CA ASP A 236 -11.07 -16.33 8.28
C ASP A 236 -12.09 -15.19 8.18
N GLU A 237 -11.97 -14.13 9.00
CA GLU A 237 -12.94 -13.04 9.03
C GLU A 237 -12.35 -11.63 8.86
N TRP A 238 -11.03 -11.45 8.86
CA TRP A 238 -10.40 -10.11 8.69
C TRP A 238 -9.76 -9.93 7.31
N GLY A 239 -9.48 -11.00 6.58
CA GLY A 239 -8.85 -10.96 5.25
C GLY A 239 -7.32 -10.82 5.28
N VAL A 240 -6.71 -11.18 6.41
CA VAL A 240 -5.25 -11.19 6.61
C VAL A 240 -4.67 -12.49 6.03
N ASN A 241 -3.57 -12.41 5.28
CA ASN A 241 -2.89 -13.59 4.72
C ASN A 241 -1.47 -13.84 5.28
N MET A 242 -1.00 -12.93 6.14
CA MET A 242 0.34 -12.93 6.73
C MET A 242 0.30 -12.41 8.17
N VAL A 243 1.18 -12.90 9.04
CA VAL A 243 1.39 -12.29 10.37
C VAL A 243 2.88 -12.00 10.56
N ARG A 244 3.19 -10.83 11.14
CA ARG A 244 4.57 -10.45 11.52
C ARG A 244 4.78 -10.72 13.01
N LEU A 245 5.84 -11.47 13.31
CA LEU A 245 6.18 -11.96 14.65
C LEU A 245 7.33 -11.12 15.22
N VAL A 246 6.96 -10.12 16.02
CA VAL A 246 7.85 -9.04 16.44
C VAL A 246 8.75 -9.45 17.62
N SER A 247 10.06 -9.51 17.36
CA SER A 247 11.08 -9.81 18.37
C SER A 247 11.98 -8.59 18.61
N TYR A 248 11.56 -7.72 19.53
CA TYR A 248 12.36 -6.57 20.01
C TYR A 248 13.79 -7.01 20.36
N VAL A 249 14.78 -6.27 19.88
CA VAL A 249 16.19 -6.51 20.18
C VAL A 249 16.51 -6.01 21.58
N THR A 250 16.14 -4.75 21.84
CA THR A 250 16.31 -4.03 23.11
C THR A 250 14.98 -3.95 23.87
N GLN A 251 14.77 -2.94 24.73
CA GLN A 251 13.53 -2.70 25.51
C GLN A 251 13.08 -3.94 26.32
N GLY A 252 14.04 -4.62 26.97
CA GLY A 252 13.81 -5.89 27.69
C GLY A 252 13.63 -7.12 26.79
N GLY A 253 13.83 -6.97 25.48
CA GLY A 253 13.68 -7.97 24.45
C GLY A 253 14.84 -8.98 24.37
N TYR A 254 15.17 -9.41 23.14
CA TYR A 254 15.99 -10.57 22.85
C TYR A 254 17.41 -10.47 23.45
N THR A 255 18.09 -9.33 23.28
CA THR A 255 19.43 -9.13 23.86
C THR A 255 19.38 -8.55 25.29
N GLN A 256 18.20 -8.50 25.90
CA GLN A 256 17.95 -7.87 27.22
C GLN A 256 17.05 -8.75 28.12
N GLY A 257 17.25 -10.07 28.06
CA GLY A 257 16.67 -11.04 29.02
C GLY A 257 15.47 -11.83 28.51
N SER A 258 14.80 -11.42 27.43
CA SER A 258 13.63 -12.14 26.88
C SER A 258 13.96 -13.19 25.81
N LYS A 259 15.23 -13.46 25.49
CA LYS A 259 15.65 -14.47 24.47
C LYS A 259 14.85 -15.77 24.57
N ASP A 260 14.87 -16.42 25.73
CA ASP A 260 14.19 -17.70 25.96
C ASP A 260 12.66 -17.67 25.81
N LYS A 261 12.04 -16.50 26.02
CA LYS A 261 10.60 -16.29 25.77
C LYS A 261 10.37 -16.08 24.28
N LEU A 262 11.10 -15.15 23.68
CA LEU A 262 10.98 -14.79 22.26
C LEU A 262 11.30 -15.98 21.35
N ASP A 263 12.27 -16.82 21.68
CA ASP A 263 12.56 -18.05 20.94
C ASP A 263 11.36 -19.00 20.95
N LYS A 264 10.73 -19.22 22.10
CA LYS A 264 9.51 -20.05 22.21
C LYS A 264 8.35 -19.41 21.47
N HIS A 265 8.29 -18.07 21.42
CA HIS A 265 7.21 -17.31 20.82
C HIS A 265 7.29 -17.27 19.29
N ILE A 266 8.48 -17.06 18.71
CA ILE A 266 8.74 -17.21 17.27
C ILE A 266 8.38 -18.64 16.84
N GLN A 267 8.82 -19.66 17.58
CA GLN A 267 8.53 -21.06 17.26
C GLN A 267 7.03 -21.40 17.32
N LYS A 268 6.32 -20.93 18.35
CA LYS A 268 4.87 -21.07 18.49
C LYS A 268 4.12 -20.33 17.38
N GLY A 269 4.54 -19.10 17.07
CA GLY A 269 3.97 -18.28 16.01
C GLY A 269 4.10 -18.93 14.64
N VAL A 270 5.30 -19.37 14.28
CA VAL A 270 5.58 -20.07 13.02
C VAL A 270 4.77 -21.35 12.91
N SER A 271 4.75 -22.23 13.92
CA SER A 271 3.95 -23.47 13.87
C SER A 271 2.47 -23.17 13.60
N ASN A 272 1.88 -22.23 14.35
CA ASN A 272 0.49 -21.83 14.17
C ASN A 272 0.21 -21.33 12.75
N LEU A 273 1.10 -20.53 12.16
CA LEU A 273 0.92 -19.93 10.83
C LEU A 273 1.13 -20.95 9.72
N THR A 274 2.17 -21.78 9.80
CA THR A 274 2.41 -22.88 8.84
C THR A 274 1.25 -23.89 8.84
N GLU A 275 0.71 -24.23 10.01
CA GLU A 275 -0.48 -25.09 10.16
C GLU A 275 -1.78 -24.45 9.64
N LEU A 276 -1.90 -23.12 9.67
CA LEU A 276 -3.05 -22.38 9.12
C LEU A 276 -2.91 -22.05 7.63
N GLY A 277 -1.75 -22.37 7.03
CA GLY A 277 -1.41 -22.01 5.65
C GLY A 277 -1.27 -20.50 5.45
N MET A 278 -0.63 -19.82 6.40
CA MET A 278 -0.35 -18.38 6.37
C MET A 278 1.15 -18.10 6.26
N TYR A 279 1.48 -16.92 5.73
CA TYR A 279 2.85 -16.43 5.68
C TYR A 279 3.26 -15.83 7.03
N ALA A 280 4.54 -15.95 7.38
CA ALA A 280 5.10 -15.42 8.62
C ALA A 280 6.32 -14.55 8.34
N ILE A 281 6.32 -13.30 8.83
CA ILE A 281 7.56 -12.52 8.95
C ILE A 281 8.17 -12.80 10.32
N ILE A 282 9.45 -13.18 10.34
CA ILE A 282 10.28 -13.18 11.56
C ILE A 282 11.06 -11.87 11.57
N ASP A 283 10.74 -11.00 12.53
CA ASP A 283 11.22 -9.61 12.59
C ASP A 283 12.26 -9.43 13.72
N TRP A 284 13.49 -9.06 13.33
CA TRP A 284 14.53 -8.61 14.23
C TRP A 284 14.35 -7.12 14.52
N HIS A 285 13.53 -6.85 15.54
CA HIS A 285 12.91 -5.55 15.74
C HIS A 285 13.86 -4.57 16.46
N VAL A 286 14.82 -4.05 15.70
CA VAL A 286 15.60 -2.83 15.98
C VAL A 286 14.63 -1.65 15.91
N HIS A 287 14.55 -0.81 16.95
CA HIS A 287 13.66 0.34 16.99
C HIS A 287 14.45 1.58 17.42
N ALA A 288 14.87 2.35 16.42
CA ALA A 288 15.70 3.56 16.53
C ALA A 288 17.19 3.36 16.88
N GLU A 289 17.71 2.14 16.97
CA GLU A 289 19.16 1.91 17.13
C GLU A 289 19.91 1.77 15.79
N ASN A 290 21.25 1.73 15.85
CA ASN A 290 22.08 1.31 14.73
C ASN A 290 22.12 -0.23 14.69
N PRO A 291 21.68 -0.90 13.60
CA PRO A 291 21.68 -2.36 13.52
C PRO A 291 23.08 -2.98 13.65
N ASN A 292 24.16 -2.23 13.39
CA ASN A 292 25.53 -2.70 13.58
C ASN A 292 25.86 -3.02 15.05
N ASP A 293 25.26 -2.31 16.01
CA ASP A 293 25.52 -2.47 17.46
C ASP A 293 25.14 -3.87 17.97
N LYS A 294 24.27 -4.57 17.24
CA LYS A 294 23.79 -5.94 17.50
C LYS A 294 23.95 -6.89 16.33
N LYS A 295 24.95 -6.63 15.47
CA LYS A 295 25.26 -7.44 14.29
C LYS A 295 25.61 -8.89 14.61
N SER A 296 26.40 -9.14 15.65
CA SER A 296 26.79 -10.49 16.06
C SER A 296 25.60 -11.31 16.55
N GLU A 297 24.72 -10.71 17.35
CA GLU A 297 23.49 -11.34 17.83
C GLU A 297 22.48 -11.55 16.70
N ALA A 298 22.36 -10.61 15.76
CA ALA A 298 21.50 -10.74 14.57
C ALA A 298 21.95 -11.89 13.65
N ILE A 299 23.25 -12.01 13.39
CA ILE A 299 23.83 -13.13 12.62
C ILE A 299 23.50 -14.47 13.29
N GLN A 300 23.68 -14.59 14.62
CA GLN A 300 23.33 -15.82 15.35
C GLN A 300 21.82 -16.12 15.35
N PHE A 301 20.97 -15.09 15.44
CA PHE A 301 19.52 -15.21 15.35
C PHE A 301 19.08 -15.73 13.98
N PHE A 302 19.55 -15.11 12.90
CA PHE A 302 19.16 -15.50 11.55
C PHE A 302 19.80 -16.80 11.09
N ASP A 303 21.01 -17.14 11.53
CA ASP A 303 21.58 -18.49 11.34
C ASP A 303 20.70 -19.57 12.00
N THR A 304 20.27 -19.33 13.25
CA THR A 304 19.37 -20.23 13.97
C THR A 304 18.03 -20.43 13.24
N TYR A 305 17.41 -19.34 12.78
CA TYR A 305 16.07 -19.39 12.19
C TYR A 305 16.03 -19.76 10.70
N SER A 306 17.10 -19.52 9.94
CA SER A 306 17.23 -20.06 8.57
C SER A 306 17.52 -21.56 8.60
N LYS A 307 18.48 -22.04 9.42
CA LYS A 307 18.71 -23.49 9.62
C LYS A 307 17.47 -24.26 10.05
N LYS A 308 16.61 -23.64 10.86
CA LYS A 308 15.38 -24.27 11.38
C LYS A 308 14.23 -24.30 10.37
N TYR A 309 14.14 -23.33 9.46
CA TYR A 309 12.97 -23.14 8.59
C TYR A 309 13.24 -23.13 7.09
N LYS A 310 14.46 -23.42 6.63
CA LYS A 310 14.84 -23.58 5.21
C LYS A 310 13.91 -24.49 4.37
N ASP A 311 13.20 -25.42 5.00
CA ASP A 311 12.25 -26.34 4.35
C ASP A 311 10.78 -25.82 4.45
N GLN A 312 10.57 -24.57 4.87
CA GLN A 312 9.26 -23.90 5.06
C GLN A 312 9.19 -22.57 4.28
N SER A 313 8.86 -22.64 3.00
CA SER A 313 8.80 -21.47 2.10
C SER A 313 7.63 -20.49 2.34
N ASN A 314 6.98 -20.54 3.51
CA ASN A 314 6.03 -19.54 3.99
C ASN A 314 6.68 -18.49 4.93
N ILE A 315 7.97 -18.63 5.23
CA ILE A 315 8.74 -17.70 6.08
C ILE A 315 9.37 -16.57 5.26
N ILE A 316 9.36 -15.38 5.84
CA ILE A 316 10.03 -14.16 5.36
C ILE A 316 10.89 -13.64 6.51
N TYR A 317 12.11 -13.19 6.22
CA TYR A 317 13.04 -12.67 7.24
C TYR A 317 13.16 -11.15 7.13
N GLU A 318 12.73 -10.42 8.16
CA GLU A 318 12.93 -8.97 8.26
C GLU A 318 14.12 -8.70 9.17
N ILE A 319 15.25 -8.32 8.57
CA ILE A 319 16.54 -8.37 9.27
C ILE A 319 16.83 -7.16 10.14
N CYS A 320 16.13 -6.05 9.92
CA CYS A 320 16.09 -4.92 10.84
C CYS A 320 14.82 -4.09 10.58
N ASN A 321 14.02 -3.87 11.63
CA ASN A 321 12.78 -3.08 11.57
C ASN A 321 13.04 -1.59 11.23
N GLU A 322 13.67 -0.83 12.14
CA GLU A 322 13.78 0.62 12.05
C GLU A 322 15.18 1.14 12.47
N PRO A 323 16.16 1.04 11.56
CA PRO A 323 17.41 1.79 11.68
C PRO A 323 17.18 3.30 11.73
N THR A 324 17.86 3.99 12.67
CA THR A 324 17.84 5.46 12.77
C THR A 324 19.26 5.98 12.96
N GLY A 325 19.53 7.20 12.47
CA GLY A 325 20.86 7.82 12.50
C GLY A 325 21.94 7.07 11.70
N THR A 326 21.54 6.10 10.88
CA THR A 326 22.41 5.11 10.25
C THR A 326 22.12 5.12 8.74
N PRO A 327 22.81 5.93 7.92
CA PRO A 327 22.53 6.05 6.49
C PRO A 327 22.72 4.73 5.73
N TRP A 328 22.16 4.62 4.51
CA TRP A 328 22.11 3.32 3.79
C TRP A 328 23.50 2.70 3.58
N ASN A 329 24.54 3.50 3.38
CA ASN A 329 25.92 3.02 3.25
C ASN A 329 26.50 2.34 4.52
N GLN A 330 25.88 2.51 5.69
CA GLN A 330 26.19 1.81 6.95
C GLN A 330 25.22 0.66 7.26
N ILE A 331 23.97 0.72 6.77
CA ILE A 331 23.02 -0.41 6.86
C ILE A 331 23.44 -1.52 5.88
N ARG A 332 23.85 -1.18 4.65
CA ARG A 332 24.16 -2.16 3.60
C ARG A 332 25.25 -3.18 4.01
N PRO A 333 26.37 -2.82 4.68
CA PRO A 333 27.36 -3.80 5.16
C PRO A 333 26.88 -4.62 6.37
N TYR A 334 25.92 -4.14 7.15
CA TYR A 334 25.21 -4.99 8.12
C TYR A 334 24.35 -6.02 7.37
N ALA A 335 23.53 -5.53 6.45
CA ALA A 335 22.52 -6.32 5.75
C ALA A 335 23.12 -7.41 4.86
N VAL A 336 24.23 -7.13 4.15
CA VAL A 336 24.94 -8.13 3.33
C VAL A 336 25.39 -9.33 4.16
N ASP A 337 25.95 -9.13 5.36
CA ASP A 337 26.43 -10.25 6.17
C ASP A 337 25.29 -11.10 6.75
N VAL A 338 24.17 -10.47 7.11
CA VAL A 338 22.96 -11.18 7.56
C VAL A 338 22.27 -11.91 6.39
N VAL A 339 22.18 -11.29 5.21
CA VAL A 339 21.69 -11.95 3.97
C VAL A 339 22.55 -13.17 3.63
N ASN A 340 23.88 -13.03 3.63
CA ASN A 340 24.80 -14.14 3.39
C ASN A 340 24.62 -15.26 4.42
N THR A 341 24.37 -14.92 5.69
CA THR A 341 24.08 -15.88 6.77
C THR A 341 22.77 -16.65 6.53
N ILE A 342 21.72 -15.97 6.06
CA ILE A 342 20.45 -16.63 5.69
C ILE A 342 20.69 -17.52 4.45
N ARG A 343 21.33 -17.01 3.40
CA ARG A 343 21.58 -17.71 2.13
C ARG A 343 22.45 -18.95 2.25
N ALA A 344 23.32 -19.03 3.25
CA ALA A 344 24.08 -20.23 3.57
C ALA A 344 23.20 -21.42 4.02
N ASN A 345 21.95 -21.16 4.42
CA ASN A 345 21.03 -22.13 5.00
C ASN A 345 19.69 -22.24 4.22
N ASP A 346 19.19 -21.11 3.72
CA ASP A 346 17.96 -20.95 2.94
C ASP A 346 18.26 -20.07 1.69
N PRO A 347 18.46 -20.68 0.51
CA PRO A 347 18.87 -19.96 -0.69
C PRO A 347 17.75 -19.12 -1.29
N ASP A 348 16.48 -19.46 -1.05
CA ASP A 348 15.33 -18.93 -1.79
C ASP A 348 14.49 -17.93 -0.98
N ALA A 349 14.56 -17.91 0.35
CA ALA A 349 13.74 -17.04 1.20
C ALA A 349 13.70 -15.56 0.78
N ILE A 350 12.52 -14.94 0.92
CA ILE A 350 12.41 -13.48 0.82
C ILE A 350 13.00 -12.84 2.08
N ILE A 351 13.89 -11.88 1.88
CA ILE A 351 14.54 -11.12 2.96
C ILE A 351 14.18 -9.64 2.81
N VAL A 352 13.72 -8.99 3.87
CA VAL A 352 13.37 -7.57 3.88
C VAL A 352 14.35 -6.81 4.77
N VAL A 353 14.86 -5.68 4.27
CA VAL A 353 15.91 -4.88 4.91
C VAL A 353 15.41 -3.49 5.26
N GLY A 354 15.50 -3.14 6.55
CA GLY A 354 15.20 -1.81 7.07
C GLY A 354 16.01 -0.70 6.39
N THR A 355 15.42 0.48 6.33
CA THR A 355 16.07 1.68 5.77
C THR A 355 16.23 2.74 6.85
N ASN A 356 16.94 3.84 6.57
CA ASN A 356 17.23 4.84 7.60
C ASN A 356 15.98 5.67 7.98
N THR A 357 16.07 6.37 9.11
CA THR A 357 15.03 7.25 9.67
C THR A 357 13.72 6.49 9.90
N TRP A 358 13.76 5.45 10.73
CA TRP A 358 12.63 4.54 10.97
C TRP A 358 12.08 3.93 9.68
N SER A 359 12.97 3.36 8.85
CA SER A 359 12.61 2.77 7.55
C SER A 359 11.80 3.71 6.64
N GLN A 360 12.24 4.97 6.51
CA GLN A 360 11.65 5.96 5.61
C GLN A 360 12.51 6.27 4.39
N ASP A 361 13.84 6.10 4.49
CA ASP A 361 14.82 6.50 3.47
C ASP A 361 15.02 5.43 2.37
N VAL A 362 13.92 4.88 1.85
CA VAL A 362 13.95 3.81 0.83
C VAL A 362 14.53 4.27 -0.51
N ASP A 363 14.55 5.58 -0.77
CA ASP A 363 15.24 6.21 -1.90
C ASP A 363 16.76 6.29 -1.74
N GLU A 364 17.31 6.21 -0.52
CA GLU A 364 18.76 6.05 -0.31
C GLU A 364 19.28 4.71 -0.85
N VAL A 365 18.46 3.65 -0.84
CA VAL A 365 18.84 2.34 -1.43
C VAL A 365 19.21 2.48 -2.91
N ALA A 366 18.52 3.37 -3.62
CA ALA A 366 18.77 3.66 -5.04
C ALA A 366 19.93 4.63 -5.29
N THR A 367 20.30 5.46 -4.30
CA THR A 367 21.14 6.66 -4.51
C THR A 367 22.44 6.69 -3.68
N ASN A 368 22.51 5.97 -2.55
CA ASN A 368 23.58 6.06 -1.55
C ASN A 368 24.22 4.70 -1.22
N GLY A 369 24.65 3.96 -2.25
CA GLY A 369 25.35 2.66 -2.09
C GLY A 369 24.74 1.50 -2.88
N GLY A 370 23.55 1.68 -3.44
CA GLY A 370 22.89 0.70 -4.31
C GLY A 370 22.29 -0.49 -3.57
N LYS A 371 21.53 -1.30 -4.31
CA LYS A 371 20.91 -2.54 -3.81
C LYS A 371 21.95 -3.56 -3.35
N ILE A 372 21.51 -4.53 -2.57
CA ILE A 372 22.19 -5.81 -2.36
C ILE A 372 22.03 -6.62 -3.65
N ASP A 373 23.05 -7.38 -4.03
CA ASP A 373 23.04 -8.20 -5.25
C ASP A 373 22.41 -9.57 -4.93
N ASP A 374 21.11 -9.56 -4.65
CA ASP A 374 20.30 -10.73 -4.31
C ASP A 374 18.92 -10.60 -4.97
N PRO A 375 18.39 -11.64 -5.64
CA PRO A 375 17.14 -11.55 -6.38
C PRO A 375 15.91 -11.43 -5.47
N ASN A 376 15.96 -11.98 -4.24
CA ASN A 376 14.83 -12.09 -3.31
C ASN A 376 14.94 -11.13 -2.10
N VAL A 377 15.81 -10.12 -2.18
CA VAL A 377 15.87 -9.01 -1.20
C VAL A 377 14.90 -7.88 -1.57
N MET A 378 14.14 -7.41 -0.57
CA MET A 378 13.29 -6.22 -0.62
C MET A 378 13.69 -5.19 0.45
N TYR A 379 13.21 -3.96 0.31
CA TYR A 379 13.56 -2.85 1.19
C TYR A 379 12.34 -2.26 1.89
N THR A 380 12.49 -1.96 3.18
CA THR A 380 11.39 -1.55 4.05
C THR A 380 10.98 -0.10 3.83
N ILE A 381 9.66 0.14 3.79
CA ILE A 381 9.04 1.46 4.01
C ILE A 381 8.02 1.39 5.16
N HIS A 382 8.17 2.23 6.20
CA HIS A 382 7.16 2.40 7.25
C HIS A 382 6.44 3.73 7.11
N PHE A 383 5.15 3.75 7.47
CA PHE A 383 4.39 4.99 7.53
C PHE A 383 3.37 4.96 8.69
N TYR A 384 3.07 6.14 9.23
CA TYR A 384 1.99 6.33 10.18
C TYR A 384 1.15 7.49 9.67
N SER A 385 -0.09 7.23 9.25
CA SER A 385 -0.85 8.14 8.36
C SER A 385 -1.18 9.52 8.96
N GLY A 386 -1.16 9.65 10.29
CA GLY A 386 -1.29 10.94 10.98
C GLY A 386 -0.05 11.84 10.84
N SER A 387 1.11 11.25 10.53
CA SER A 387 2.39 11.95 10.33
C SER A 387 2.86 11.97 8.88
N HIS A 388 2.66 10.87 8.14
CA HIS A 388 3.37 10.60 6.88
C HIS A 388 2.43 10.51 5.67
N GLY A 389 2.79 11.18 4.58
CA GLY A 389 1.95 11.30 3.38
C GLY A 389 2.75 11.42 2.08
N GLU A 390 2.34 12.30 1.17
CA GLU A 390 2.82 12.33 -0.22
C GLU A 390 4.35 12.50 -0.38
N SER A 391 5.01 13.24 0.51
CA SER A 391 6.47 13.38 0.52
C SER A 391 7.19 12.04 0.68
N LEU A 392 6.67 11.16 1.54
CA LEU A 392 7.22 9.83 1.76
C LEU A 392 6.80 8.85 0.65
N ARG A 393 5.62 9.03 0.04
CA ARG A 393 5.26 8.31 -1.19
C ARG A 393 6.19 8.65 -2.35
N GLU A 394 6.69 9.88 -2.47
CA GLU A 394 7.63 10.25 -3.53
C GLU A 394 9.02 9.60 -3.35
N LYS A 395 9.46 9.34 -2.11
CA LYS A 395 10.62 8.46 -1.84
C LYS A 395 10.38 7.05 -2.38
N VAL A 396 9.21 6.46 -2.10
CA VAL A 396 8.83 5.15 -2.66
C VAL A 396 8.76 5.18 -4.19
N ARG A 397 8.18 6.22 -4.82
CA ARG A 397 8.19 6.38 -6.29
C ARG A 397 9.62 6.42 -6.84
N THR A 398 10.52 7.12 -6.15
CA THR A 398 11.93 7.25 -6.54
C THR A 398 12.65 5.91 -6.47
N ALA A 399 12.45 5.14 -5.39
CA ALA A 399 12.98 3.80 -5.23
C ALA A 399 12.44 2.83 -6.31
N LEU A 400 11.12 2.76 -6.51
CA LEU A 400 10.49 1.91 -7.53
C LEU A 400 10.99 2.25 -8.95
N LYS A 401 11.10 3.55 -9.27
CA LYS A 401 11.61 4.04 -10.56
C LYS A 401 13.07 3.67 -10.82
N ALA A 402 13.87 3.48 -9.77
CA ALA A 402 15.25 3.01 -9.84
C ALA A 402 15.37 1.47 -9.87
N GLY A 403 14.25 0.73 -9.82
CA GLY A 403 14.26 -0.74 -9.78
C GLY A 403 14.50 -1.33 -8.39
N THR A 404 14.16 -0.60 -7.32
CA THR A 404 14.23 -1.07 -5.94
C THR A 404 12.88 -1.70 -5.52
N PRO A 405 12.81 -3.01 -5.23
CA PRO A 405 11.60 -3.66 -4.74
C PRO A 405 11.29 -3.25 -3.29
N VAL A 406 10.06 -2.86 -3.00
CA VAL A 406 9.65 -2.26 -1.72
C VAL A 406 8.60 -3.11 -1.00
N PHE A 407 8.73 -3.25 0.32
CA PHE A 407 7.78 -3.92 1.21
C PHE A 407 7.47 -3.00 2.40
N CYS A 408 6.22 -2.94 2.85
CA CYS A 408 5.83 -2.19 4.05
C CYS A 408 5.58 -3.14 5.23
N THR A 409 6.63 -3.50 5.97
CA THR A 409 6.52 -4.50 7.05
C THR A 409 5.83 -3.95 8.30
N GLU A 410 5.73 -2.62 8.45
CA GLU A 410 4.90 -1.96 9.45
C GLU A 410 4.22 -0.69 8.93
N PHE A 411 2.96 -0.47 9.32
CA PHE A 411 2.31 0.84 9.26
C PHE A 411 1.19 1.02 10.29
N GLY A 412 0.95 2.28 10.68
CA GLY A 412 -0.19 2.69 11.52
C GLY A 412 -1.15 3.66 10.83
N VAL A 413 -2.40 3.69 11.32
CA VAL A 413 -3.45 4.61 10.81
C VAL A 413 -3.70 5.83 11.72
N CYS A 414 -2.87 5.98 12.75
CA CYS A 414 -2.67 7.17 13.59
C CYS A 414 -1.36 7.89 13.22
N ASP A 415 -0.93 8.87 14.01
CA ASP A 415 0.41 9.45 13.93
C ASP A 415 1.50 8.52 14.50
N ALA A 416 2.77 8.86 14.24
CA ALA A 416 3.95 8.04 14.50
C ALA A 416 4.26 7.78 15.99
N SER A 417 3.45 8.30 16.93
CA SER A 417 3.52 7.90 18.35
C SER A 417 2.87 6.54 18.64
N GLY A 418 2.12 5.98 17.68
CA GLY A 418 1.26 4.81 17.89
C GLY A 418 -0.02 5.10 18.70
N ASN A 419 -0.15 6.30 19.30
CA ASN A 419 -1.32 6.66 20.12
C ASN A 419 -2.07 7.92 19.67
N GLY A 420 -1.45 8.82 18.92
CA GLY A 420 -2.08 10.10 18.58
C GLY A 420 -3.13 10.04 17.46
N GLY A 421 -3.24 11.13 16.70
CA GLY A 421 -4.42 11.41 15.85
C GLY A 421 -4.58 10.48 14.64
N PHE A 422 -5.79 9.98 14.42
CA PHE A 422 -6.15 9.18 13.24
C PHE A 422 -6.20 9.99 11.94
N ASN A 423 -5.78 9.37 10.85
CA ASN A 423 -5.92 9.92 9.49
C ASN A 423 -6.29 8.83 8.47
N LEU A 424 -7.47 8.24 8.66
CA LEU A 424 -7.92 7.09 7.87
C LEU A 424 -7.99 7.37 6.35
N GLU A 425 -8.28 8.60 5.93
CA GLU A 425 -8.26 8.94 4.49
C GLU A 425 -6.84 8.90 3.90
N GLU A 426 -5.81 9.22 4.69
CA GLU A 426 -4.41 9.13 4.25
C GLU A 426 -3.94 7.68 4.27
N ALA A 427 -4.38 6.88 5.25
CA ALA A 427 -4.18 5.43 5.25
C ALA A 427 -4.80 4.76 4.00
N ASP A 428 -6.03 5.14 3.62
CA ASP A 428 -6.66 4.67 2.38
C ASP A 428 -5.82 5.05 1.14
N ARG A 429 -5.28 6.28 1.09
CA ARG A 429 -4.39 6.74 0.01
C ARG A 429 -3.06 5.96 -0.04
N TRP A 430 -2.51 5.57 1.10
CA TRP A 430 -1.32 4.72 1.18
C TRP A 430 -1.59 3.30 0.67
N ILE A 431 -2.69 2.67 1.08
CA ILE A 431 -3.01 1.31 0.63
C ILE A 431 -3.40 1.27 -0.84
N ASP A 432 -4.13 2.26 -1.36
CA ASP A 432 -4.38 2.36 -2.81
C ASP A 432 -3.06 2.52 -3.59
N PHE A 433 -2.12 3.33 -3.11
CA PHE A 433 -0.80 3.47 -3.71
C PHE A 433 0.02 2.16 -3.68
N PHE A 434 -0.02 1.40 -2.57
CA PHE A 434 0.66 0.11 -2.49
C PHE A 434 0.02 -0.96 -3.40
N GLU A 435 -1.30 -1.07 -3.45
CA GLU A 435 -2.03 -1.98 -4.34
C GLU A 435 -1.81 -1.64 -5.83
N GLU A 436 -1.74 -0.35 -6.19
CA GLU A 436 -1.42 0.09 -7.56
C GLU A 436 0.00 -0.34 -7.99
N ASN A 437 0.96 -0.35 -7.06
CA ASN A 437 2.36 -0.71 -7.34
C ASN A 437 2.70 -2.19 -7.05
N GLY A 438 1.81 -2.94 -6.38
CA GLY A 438 2.03 -4.32 -5.97
C GLY A 438 2.94 -4.49 -4.73
N ILE A 439 3.01 -3.46 -3.88
CA ILE A 439 3.73 -3.48 -2.60
C ILE A 439 2.90 -4.25 -1.57
N SER A 440 3.53 -5.24 -0.92
CA SER A 440 2.98 -5.94 0.24
C SER A 440 3.07 -5.07 1.50
N TYR A 441 2.09 -5.19 2.40
CA TYR A 441 1.99 -4.32 3.58
C TYR A 441 1.46 -5.04 4.83
N CYS A 442 1.81 -4.56 6.03
CA CYS A 442 1.45 -5.17 7.31
C CYS A 442 1.16 -4.12 8.39
N CYS A 443 0.01 -4.23 9.06
CA CYS A 443 -0.49 -3.19 9.96
C CYS A 443 -0.07 -3.41 11.43
N TRP A 444 0.31 -2.34 12.13
CA TRP A 444 0.56 -2.30 13.57
C TRP A 444 -0.70 -1.87 14.34
N SER A 445 -1.16 -2.58 15.38
CA SER A 445 -0.77 -3.95 15.79
C SER A 445 -1.92 -4.75 16.40
N LEU A 446 -1.80 -6.08 16.34
CA LEU A 446 -2.62 -7.03 17.09
C LEU A 446 -2.28 -6.91 18.58
N SER A 447 -2.99 -5.97 19.21
CA SER A 447 -2.81 -5.50 20.57
C SER A 447 -4.16 -5.03 21.09
N LYS A 448 -4.30 -4.98 22.42
CA LYS A 448 -5.36 -4.26 23.13
C LYS A 448 -4.84 -3.20 24.10
N LYS A 449 -3.56 -2.86 24.01
CA LYS A 449 -2.94 -1.73 24.70
C LYS A 449 -3.81 -0.49 24.45
N ASN A 450 -3.98 0.38 25.44
CA ASN A 450 -4.86 1.54 25.35
C ASN A 450 -4.23 2.66 24.49
N GLU A 451 -4.08 2.37 23.19
CA GLU A 451 -3.48 3.23 22.18
C GLU A 451 -4.19 3.15 20.83
N SER A 452 -4.17 4.24 20.06
CA SER A 452 -4.86 4.36 18.77
C SER A 452 -4.44 3.30 17.73
N ALA A 453 -3.19 2.81 17.74
CA ALA A 453 -2.74 1.75 16.82
C ALA A 453 -3.24 0.33 17.19
N SER A 454 -3.84 0.12 18.36
CA SER A 454 -4.36 -1.21 18.73
C SER A 454 -5.52 -1.63 17.84
N MET A 455 -5.43 -2.84 17.27
CA MET A 455 -6.50 -3.45 16.49
C MET A 455 -7.72 -3.82 17.35
N LEU A 456 -7.53 -4.09 18.64
CA LEU A 456 -8.59 -4.44 19.58
C LEU A 456 -8.85 -3.28 20.55
N SER A 457 -10.09 -3.17 21.02
CA SER A 457 -10.47 -2.22 22.07
C SER A 457 -9.75 -2.57 23.38
N PRO A 458 -9.35 -1.60 24.23
CA PRO A 458 -8.82 -1.90 25.57
C PRO A 458 -9.81 -2.72 26.42
N GLU A 459 -11.11 -2.54 26.18
CA GLU A 459 -12.21 -3.30 26.80
C GLU A 459 -12.32 -4.76 26.29
N CYS A 460 -11.52 -5.16 25.30
CA CYS A 460 -11.49 -6.53 24.81
C CYS A 460 -11.04 -7.49 25.92
N ASN A 461 -11.96 -8.35 26.36
CA ASN A 461 -11.71 -9.38 27.36
C ASN A 461 -11.39 -10.77 26.76
N LYS A 462 -11.22 -10.83 25.43
CA LYS A 462 -10.97 -12.06 24.68
C LYS A 462 -9.52 -12.18 24.21
N VAL A 463 -9.09 -13.41 23.93
CA VAL A 463 -7.78 -13.72 23.32
C VAL A 463 -7.90 -14.34 21.91
N ASN A 464 -9.12 -14.60 21.47
CA ASN A 464 -9.57 -15.01 20.14
C ASN A 464 -11.11 -14.91 20.09
N GLY A 465 -11.76 -15.25 18.98
CA GLY A 465 -13.22 -15.15 18.86
C GLY A 465 -13.73 -13.71 18.75
N PHE A 466 -12.95 -12.87 18.07
CA PHE A 466 -13.22 -11.44 17.95
C PHE A 466 -14.48 -11.17 17.10
N THR A 467 -15.34 -10.32 17.64
CA THR A 467 -16.59 -9.83 17.06
C THR A 467 -16.50 -8.31 16.88
N ASN A 468 -17.50 -7.68 16.26
CA ASN A 468 -17.51 -6.23 16.04
C ASN A 468 -17.32 -5.38 17.32
N ALA A 469 -17.69 -5.90 18.49
CA ALA A 469 -17.58 -5.20 19.78
C ALA A 469 -16.16 -5.24 20.39
N ASP A 470 -15.28 -6.12 19.90
CA ASP A 470 -13.92 -6.30 20.44
C ASP A 470 -12.88 -5.41 19.74
N LEU A 471 -13.28 -4.69 18.68
CA LEU A 471 -12.40 -3.97 17.78
C LEU A 471 -12.05 -2.56 18.26
N GLY A 472 -10.80 -2.15 18.06
CA GLY A 472 -10.41 -0.74 18.00
C GLY A 472 -10.65 -0.16 16.60
N ALA A 473 -10.54 1.17 16.45
CA ALA A 473 -10.74 1.82 15.16
C ALA A 473 -9.76 1.32 14.07
N THR A 474 -8.52 1.02 14.45
CA THR A 474 -7.51 0.42 13.56
C THR A 474 -7.92 -0.96 13.06
N GLY A 475 -8.44 -1.84 13.93
CA GLY A 475 -8.92 -3.17 13.53
C GLY A 475 -10.16 -3.08 12.62
N ALA A 476 -11.10 -2.20 12.97
CA ALA A 476 -12.27 -1.94 12.13
C ALA A 476 -11.88 -1.44 10.73
N TRP A 477 -10.90 -0.53 10.63
CA TRP A 477 -10.38 -0.03 9.35
C TRP A 477 -9.64 -1.13 8.58
N LEU A 478 -8.81 -1.94 9.24
CA LEU A 478 -8.08 -3.04 8.61
C LEU A 478 -9.05 -4.00 7.91
N ILE A 479 -10.08 -4.47 8.63
CA ILE A 479 -11.10 -5.39 8.09
C ILE A 479 -11.86 -4.74 6.92
N ASN A 480 -12.22 -3.45 7.05
CA ASN A 480 -12.85 -2.68 5.98
C ASN A 480 -12.01 -2.64 4.70
N THR A 481 -10.71 -2.37 4.87
CA THR A 481 -9.71 -2.18 3.81
C THR A 481 -9.28 -3.49 3.16
N TYR A 482 -9.15 -4.57 3.92
CA TYR A 482 -8.59 -5.84 3.46
C TYR A 482 -9.65 -6.68 2.74
N ARG A 483 -10.85 -6.86 3.33
CA ARG A 483 -11.92 -7.68 2.74
C ARG A 483 -12.48 -7.10 1.44
N SER A 484 -12.58 -5.77 1.35
CA SER A 484 -13.01 -5.08 0.14
C SER A 484 -12.04 -5.25 -1.04
N ARG A 485 -10.74 -5.43 -0.75
CA ARG A 485 -9.67 -5.72 -1.72
C ARG A 485 -9.43 -7.22 -1.94
N GLY A 486 -9.88 -8.06 -1.02
CA GLY A 486 -10.07 -9.51 -1.23
C GLY A 486 -11.24 -9.85 -2.18
N GLY A 487 -12.13 -8.89 -2.44
CA GLY A 487 -13.26 -9.04 -3.35
C GLY A 487 -14.58 -9.46 -2.67
N GLU A 488 -14.63 -9.44 -1.35
CA GLU A 488 -15.87 -9.65 -0.60
C GLU A 488 -16.79 -8.42 -0.67
N THR A 489 -18.09 -8.66 -0.49
CA THR A 489 -19.10 -7.59 -0.39
C THR A 489 -19.45 -7.32 1.07
N PRO A 490 -19.48 -6.05 1.52
CA PRO A 490 -19.98 -5.68 2.85
C PRO A 490 -21.39 -6.21 3.16
N ALA A 491 -21.69 -6.33 4.45
CA ALA A 491 -23.04 -6.67 4.89
C ALA A 491 -24.05 -5.56 4.47
N PRO A 492 -25.31 -5.89 4.17
CA PRO A 492 -26.32 -4.89 3.87
C PRO A 492 -26.56 -4.01 5.11
N SER A 493 -26.27 -2.72 4.98
CA SER A 493 -26.36 -1.76 6.09
C SER A 493 -27.77 -1.70 6.68
N VAL A 494 -27.95 -2.22 7.91
CA VAL A 494 -29.14 -1.99 8.72
C VAL A 494 -29.14 -0.53 9.19
N SER A 495 -29.76 0.34 8.40
CA SER A 495 -30.04 1.71 8.84
C SER A 495 -31.01 1.66 10.02
N ALA A 496 -30.56 2.08 11.20
CA ALA A 496 -31.41 2.22 12.36
C ALA A 496 -32.57 3.18 12.04
N ALA A 497 -33.79 2.66 11.99
CA ALA A 497 -34.98 3.48 11.91
C ALA A 497 -35.23 4.13 13.29
N PRO A 498 -35.70 5.40 13.35
CA PRO A 498 -36.13 6.00 14.61
C PRO A 498 -37.19 5.13 15.29
N GLY A 499 -37.04 4.91 16.59
CA GLY A 499 -37.84 3.92 17.34
C GLY A 499 -39.35 4.20 17.28
N ALA A 500 -40.11 3.22 16.77
CA ALA A 500 -41.54 3.12 17.02
C ALA A 500 -41.77 2.31 18.31
N SER A 501 -42.74 2.73 19.12
CA SER A 501 -42.96 2.16 20.46
C SER A 501 -43.38 0.68 20.44
N ALA A 502 -42.99 -0.06 21.47
CA ALA A 502 -43.29 -1.48 21.61
C ALA A 502 -44.78 -1.74 21.93
N VAL A 503 -45.38 -2.69 21.22
CA VAL A 503 -46.72 -3.26 21.49
C VAL A 503 -46.62 -4.79 21.23
N PRO A 504 -47.16 -5.66 22.09
CA PRO A 504 -46.71 -7.05 22.15
C PRO A 504 -47.32 -8.02 21.12
N MET A 505 -46.62 -9.15 20.96
CA MET A 505 -46.91 -10.31 20.13
C MET A 505 -48.02 -11.22 20.69
N PRO A 506 -48.88 -11.80 19.83
CA PRO A 506 -49.51 -13.11 20.05
C PRO A 506 -48.82 -14.24 19.22
N SER A 507 -49.04 -15.50 19.61
CA SER A 507 -48.15 -16.62 19.26
C SER A 507 -48.68 -17.62 18.20
N ALA A 508 -47.74 -18.26 17.49
CA ALA A 508 -47.75 -19.59 16.83
C ALA A 508 -48.93 -20.04 15.92
N SER A 509 -48.61 -20.66 14.77
CA SER A 509 -48.54 -22.14 14.64
C SER A 509 -48.33 -22.66 13.20
N ALA A 510 -47.80 -23.89 13.09
CA ALA A 510 -47.93 -24.89 12.02
C ALA A 510 -47.36 -24.69 10.59
N ALA A 511 -46.78 -25.79 10.08
CA ALA A 511 -46.56 -26.13 8.65
C ALA A 511 -47.52 -27.32 8.28
N PRO A 512 -47.56 -27.94 7.06
CA PRO A 512 -46.42 -28.52 6.32
C PRO A 512 -46.51 -28.45 4.75
N SER A 513 -45.60 -29.18 4.07
CA SER A 513 -45.60 -29.87 2.73
C SER A 513 -46.63 -29.51 1.62
N VAL A 514 -46.38 -29.70 0.31
CA VAL A 514 -46.13 -30.96 -0.44
C VAL A 514 -45.41 -30.70 -1.80
N VAL A 515 -44.74 -31.71 -2.36
CA VAL A 515 -44.13 -31.74 -3.71
C VAL A 515 -44.84 -32.76 -4.62
N PRO A 516 -45.05 -32.47 -5.91
CA PRO A 516 -44.82 -33.52 -6.92
C PRO A 516 -44.18 -33.04 -8.24
N THR A 517 -43.46 -33.96 -8.89
CA THR A 517 -43.05 -33.89 -10.32
C THR A 517 -43.72 -35.06 -11.07
N PRO A 518 -43.93 -34.96 -12.38
CA PRO A 518 -43.67 -36.13 -13.24
C PRO A 518 -42.97 -35.79 -14.58
N SER A 519 -42.62 -36.83 -15.33
CA SER A 519 -41.85 -36.80 -16.60
C SER A 519 -42.36 -37.90 -17.56
N ALA A 520 -42.20 -37.75 -18.89
CA ALA A 520 -41.93 -38.85 -19.86
C ALA A 520 -41.91 -38.41 -21.35
N SER A 521 -40.96 -38.98 -22.14
CA SER A 521 -41.10 -39.56 -23.52
C SER A 521 -41.66 -38.75 -24.73
N ALA A 522 -41.33 -39.03 -26.01
CA ALA A 522 -40.44 -40.04 -26.65
C ALA A 522 -40.00 -39.67 -28.12
N VAL A 523 -39.16 -40.55 -28.69
CA VAL A 523 -38.49 -40.70 -30.03
C VAL A 523 -39.44 -41.01 -31.24
N PRO A 524 -39.04 -41.42 -32.50
CA PRO A 524 -37.72 -41.59 -33.21
C PRO A 524 -37.65 -41.10 -34.71
N SER A 525 -36.47 -41.30 -35.38
CA SER A 525 -36.22 -41.68 -36.83
C SER A 525 -35.05 -40.91 -37.49
N ALA A 526 -34.27 -41.38 -38.49
CA ALA A 526 -33.93 -42.71 -39.05
C ALA A 526 -32.60 -42.60 -39.90
N VAL A 527 -32.14 -43.67 -40.58
CA VAL A 527 -30.73 -43.88 -41.06
C VAL A 527 -30.68 -44.50 -42.49
N PRO A 528 -29.87 -44.00 -43.47
CA PRO A 528 -28.72 -44.81 -43.97
C PRO A 528 -27.48 -44.09 -44.62
N THR A 529 -26.29 -44.67 -44.38
CA THR A 529 -25.05 -44.90 -45.18
C THR A 529 -24.78 -44.33 -46.60
N SER A 530 -23.49 -44.13 -46.97
CA SER A 530 -22.74 -45.04 -47.90
C SER A 530 -21.25 -44.67 -48.22
N SER A 531 -20.34 -45.67 -48.19
CA SER A 531 -19.09 -45.88 -48.99
C SER A 531 -17.94 -44.83 -49.06
N ALA A 532 -16.68 -45.13 -49.46
CA ALA A 532 -15.78 -46.33 -49.37
C ALA A 532 -14.40 -46.00 -50.05
N SER A 533 -13.35 -46.82 -49.81
CA SER A 533 -12.11 -46.96 -50.65
C SER A 533 -11.09 -45.79 -50.63
N ALA A 534 -9.75 -45.95 -50.77
CA ALA A 534 -8.77 -47.03 -50.51
C ALA A 534 -7.32 -46.45 -50.45
N ALA A 535 -6.32 -47.27 -50.10
CA ALA A 535 -4.86 -46.96 -50.02
C ALA A 535 -4.11 -47.40 -51.34
N PRO A 536 -2.75 -47.58 -51.44
CA PRO A 536 -1.61 -47.37 -50.52
C PRO A 536 -0.28 -46.81 -51.17
N SER A 537 0.86 -46.88 -50.44
CA SER A 537 2.28 -46.97 -50.94
C SER A 537 2.98 -45.74 -51.57
N ALA A 538 4.32 -45.57 -51.62
CA ALA A 538 5.47 -46.20 -50.92
C ALA A 538 6.80 -45.36 -51.05
N VAL A 539 7.85 -45.80 -50.34
CA VAL A 539 9.29 -45.37 -50.20
C VAL A 539 10.17 -45.46 -51.48
N PRO A 540 11.53 -45.18 -51.52
CA PRO A 540 12.48 -44.41 -50.65
C PRO A 540 13.61 -43.56 -51.38
N THR A 541 14.48 -42.88 -50.60
CA THR A 541 15.94 -42.55 -50.89
C THR A 541 16.31 -41.57 -52.06
N SER A 542 17.52 -40.99 -52.22
CA SER A 542 18.84 -40.94 -51.49
C SER A 542 19.74 -39.77 -51.95
N SER A 543 20.65 -39.25 -51.09
CA SER A 543 21.98 -38.69 -51.46
C SER A 543 22.88 -38.41 -50.22
N ALA A 544 24.21 -38.49 -50.34
CA ALA A 544 25.19 -38.26 -49.25
C ALA A 544 26.58 -37.79 -49.78
N SER A 545 27.63 -37.74 -48.92
CA SER A 545 29.09 -37.58 -49.22
C SER A 545 29.63 -36.11 -49.29
N VAL A 546 30.83 -35.70 -48.81
CA VAL A 546 31.87 -36.30 -47.91
C VAL A 546 32.80 -35.22 -47.26
N GLU A 547 33.57 -35.65 -46.25
CA GLU A 547 34.67 -35.07 -45.41
C GLU A 547 36.05 -34.79 -46.11
N PRO A 548 37.24 -34.62 -45.45
CA PRO A 548 37.68 -33.92 -44.19
C PRO A 548 39.09 -33.20 -44.26
N SER A 549 39.58 -32.61 -43.15
CA SER A 549 41.00 -32.49 -42.66
C SER A 549 41.05 -31.73 -41.30
N ALA A 550 41.77 -32.01 -40.19
CA ALA A 550 43.06 -32.67 -39.79
C ALA A 550 44.13 -31.61 -39.34
N VAL A 551 44.53 -31.39 -38.06
CA VAL A 551 45.20 -32.24 -36.98
C VAL A 551 46.76 -32.25 -37.13
N PRO A 552 47.67 -32.13 -36.09
CA PRO A 552 47.58 -32.43 -34.61
C PRO A 552 48.35 -31.52 -33.56
N THR A 553 48.11 -31.75 -32.23
CA THR A 553 49.04 -31.65 -31.03
C THR A 553 49.64 -30.30 -30.53
N SER A 554 50.14 -30.13 -29.28
CA SER A 554 50.40 -30.98 -28.07
C SER A 554 50.04 -30.22 -26.74
N SER A 555 50.11 -30.72 -25.49
CA SER A 555 50.66 -31.94 -24.84
C SER A 555 49.91 -32.34 -23.53
N ALA A 556 50.13 -33.57 -23.02
CA ALA A 556 49.76 -34.03 -21.66
C ALA A 556 50.93 -33.78 -20.64
N SER A 557 50.99 -34.23 -19.36
CA SER A 557 50.37 -35.36 -18.65
C SER A 557 50.58 -35.35 -17.10
N VAL A 558 49.52 -35.64 -16.33
CA VAL A 558 49.40 -36.48 -15.08
C VAL A 558 50.30 -36.27 -13.82
N GLU A 559 49.68 -36.57 -12.65
CA GLU A 559 50.15 -36.74 -11.24
C GLU A 559 51.18 -37.91 -11.00
N PRO A 560 51.60 -38.38 -9.77
CA PRO A 560 50.98 -38.31 -8.41
C PRO A 560 51.90 -38.21 -7.13
N SER A 561 51.26 -38.31 -5.95
CA SER A 561 51.71 -38.98 -4.68
C SER A 561 52.56 -38.29 -3.58
N ALA A 562 51.86 -37.91 -2.49
CA ALA A 562 51.96 -38.38 -1.08
C ALA A 562 53.29 -38.43 -0.23
N VAL A 563 53.30 -37.63 0.85
CA VAL A 563 53.45 -38.00 2.31
C VAL A 563 54.66 -38.86 2.79
N PRO A 564 55.50 -38.35 3.73
CA PRO A 564 55.37 -38.74 5.16
C PRO A 564 55.65 -37.64 6.22
N THR A 565 55.47 -37.98 7.51
CA THR A 565 55.33 -37.09 8.68
C THR A 565 56.37 -37.24 9.81
N SER A 566 56.70 -36.15 10.52
CA SER A 566 57.19 -36.12 11.93
C SER A 566 57.17 -34.66 12.44
N SER A 567 56.95 -34.30 13.73
CA SER A 567 56.60 -35.04 14.96
C SER A 567 56.04 -34.10 16.06
N ALA A 568 55.33 -34.69 17.06
CA ALA A 568 55.17 -34.34 18.50
C ALA A 568 55.80 -33.05 19.11
N SER A 569 55.36 -32.44 20.24
CA SER A 569 54.17 -32.47 21.16
C SER A 569 54.42 -31.31 22.21
N VAL A 570 53.81 -31.04 23.40
CA VAL A 570 52.91 -31.70 24.39
C VAL A 570 52.12 -30.65 25.22
N GLU A 571 51.04 -31.05 25.91
CA GLU A 571 50.40 -30.40 27.09
C GLU A 571 51.07 -30.87 28.42
N PRO A 572 50.59 -30.55 29.65
CA PRO A 572 49.92 -29.36 30.22
C PRO A 572 50.61 -28.85 31.52
N SER A 573 50.12 -27.77 32.18
CA SER A 573 50.15 -27.58 33.67
C SER A 573 49.49 -26.27 34.15
N ALA A 574 49.27 -26.13 35.46
CA ALA A 574 48.41 -25.11 36.08
C ALA A 574 49.08 -24.31 37.24
N VAL A 575 48.52 -23.12 37.54
CA VAL A 575 48.32 -22.49 38.88
C VAL A 575 49.56 -22.36 39.82
N PRO A 576 49.94 -21.12 40.23
CA PRO A 576 49.41 -20.62 41.53
C PRO A 576 49.18 -19.10 41.69
N THR A 577 48.32 -18.75 42.66
CA THR A 577 48.11 -17.39 43.22
C THR A 577 48.96 -17.18 44.49
N PRO A 578 49.30 -15.93 44.84
CA PRO A 578 48.80 -15.31 46.10
C PRO A 578 48.32 -13.85 45.88
N SER A 579 47.23 -13.37 46.49
CA SER A 579 47.08 -12.83 47.87
C SER A 579 47.70 -11.42 48.06
N ALA A 580 47.12 -10.45 48.79
CA ALA A 580 46.06 -10.52 49.81
C ALA A 580 45.25 -9.20 50.02
N SER A 581 44.04 -9.34 50.58
CA SER A 581 43.42 -8.57 51.68
C SER A 581 43.24 -7.02 51.64
N VAL A 582 42.02 -6.55 51.95
CA VAL A 582 41.66 -5.86 53.23
C VAL A 582 40.12 -5.76 53.38
N ALA A 583 39.65 -5.82 54.63
CA ALA A 583 38.28 -5.60 55.13
C ALA A 583 38.42 -4.96 56.56
N PRO A 584 37.37 -4.55 57.35
CA PRO A 584 35.96 -4.96 57.25
C PRO A 584 34.87 -3.93 57.72
N SER A 585 33.62 -4.41 57.75
CA SER A 585 32.56 -4.14 58.77
C SER A 585 31.94 -2.74 58.97
N ALA A 586 30.60 -2.69 58.83
CA ALA A 586 29.69 -2.24 59.91
C ALA A 586 28.26 -2.82 59.69
N SER A 587 27.46 -2.95 60.74
CA SER A 587 26.07 -3.44 60.69
C SER A 587 25.21 -2.81 61.79
N ALA A 588 23.94 -2.50 61.49
CA ALA A 588 22.89 -2.28 62.50
C ALA A 588 21.47 -2.49 61.92
N THR A 589 20.62 -3.12 62.73
CA THR A 589 19.17 -3.40 62.59
C THR A 589 18.35 -2.22 63.20
N PRO A 590 17.01 -2.24 63.55
CA PRO A 590 16.06 -3.37 63.67
C PRO A 590 14.52 -3.14 63.41
N VAL A 591 13.74 -4.25 63.44
CA VAL A 591 12.26 -4.45 63.77
C VAL A 591 11.19 -3.56 63.09
N THR A 592 9.87 -3.84 62.96
CA THR A 592 8.89 -4.98 63.00
C THR A 592 7.58 -4.45 62.33
N SER A 593 6.49 -5.15 61.98
CA SER A 593 5.98 -6.55 62.04
C SER A 593 4.95 -6.69 60.86
N ALA A 594 3.98 -7.61 60.70
CA ALA A 594 3.34 -8.65 61.53
C ALA A 594 2.82 -9.83 60.65
N VAL A 595 2.18 -10.83 61.28
CA VAL A 595 1.65 -12.10 60.70
C VAL A 595 0.33 -12.44 61.47
N PRO A 596 -0.75 -12.96 60.84
CA PRO A 596 -0.98 -14.42 60.85
C PRO A 596 -1.67 -15.08 59.62
N THR A 597 -1.16 -16.28 59.30
CA THR A 597 -1.77 -17.43 58.59
C THR A 597 -2.81 -18.15 59.50
N PRO A 598 -3.52 -19.28 59.16
CA PRO A 598 -3.19 -20.43 58.27
C PRO A 598 -4.29 -20.73 57.20
N SER A 599 -4.33 -21.82 56.42
CA SER A 599 -3.77 -23.18 56.57
C SER A 599 -3.50 -23.90 55.23
N ALA A 600 -2.95 -25.12 55.29
CA ALA A 600 -2.40 -25.90 54.16
C ALA A 600 -3.01 -27.31 54.05
N SER A 601 -2.72 -28.04 52.95
CA SER A 601 -2.48 -29.51 53.01
C SER A 601 -1.83 -30.12 51.73
N ALA A 602 -0.98 -31.13 51.97
CA ALA A 602 -0.67 -32.32 51.15
C ALA A 602 -0.24 -32.26 49.66
N THR A 603 1.07 -32.47 49.44
CA THR A 603 1.65 -33.41 48.44
C THR A 603 1.62 -34.87 48.97
N PRO A 604 2.12 -35.95 48.29
CA PRO A 604 2.85 -36.04 47.01
C PRO A 604 2.32 -37.10 45.99
N GLY A 605 2.97 -37.19 44.82
CA GLY A 605 2.85 -38.32 43.89
C GLY A 605 3.94 -38.29 42.81
N THR A 606 4.66 -39.40 42.60
CA THR A 606 5.84 -39.51 41.72
C THR A 606 5.67 -40.55 40.61
N SER A 607 6.27 -40.31 39.43
CA SER A 607 7.06 -41.30 38.64
C SER A 607 7.51 -40.71 37.29
N GLU A 608 8.45 -41.39 36.65
CA GLU A 608 9.28 -40.92 35.52
C GLU A 608 8.65 -41.18 34.13
N ALA A 609 9.32 -40.68 33.09
CA ALA A 609 9.01 -40.98 31.68
C ALA A 609 9.38 -42.42 31.28
N PRO A 610 9.00 -42.87 30.07
CA PRO A 610 10.04 -42.94 29.04
C PRO A 610 9.59 -42.60 27.60
N LYS A 611 10.57 -42.59 26.70
CA LYS A 611 10.52 -42.35 25.23
C LYS A 611 11.74 -43.08 24.61
N PRO A 612 11.90 -43.20 23.27
CA PRO A 612 11.02 -43.71 22.20
C PRO A 612 11.43 -45.15 21.77
N THR A 613 10.82 -45.71 20.70
CA THR A 613 11.51 -46.67 19.80
C THR A 613 10.99 -46.56 18.36
N ILE A 614 11.80 -46.98 17.38
CA ILE A 614 11.56 -46.98 15.93
C ILE A 614 11.86 -48.40 15.40
N ASN A 615 11.14 -48.90 14.37
CA ASN A 615 11.63 -49.75 13.25
C ASN A 615 10.47 -50.43 12.47
N THR A 616 10.25 -50.11 11.18
CA THR A 616 10.74 -50.73 9.90
C THR A 616 9.83 -51.81 9.26
N THR A 617 9.77 -51.77 7.93
CA THR A 617 9.16 -52.68 6.90
C THR A 617 9.80 -54.09 6.85
N PRO A 618 9.44 -55.08 5.96
CA PRO A 618 8.62 -55.02 4.71
C PRO A 618 7.65 -56.21 4.39
N GLY A 619 6.93 -56.15 3.25
CA GLY A 619 6.81 -57.32 2.33
C GLY A 619 5.45 -57.66 1.67
N LYS A 620 5.49 -57.94 0.34
CA LYS A 620 4.47 -58.55 -0.57
C LYS A 620 3.08 -57.86 -0.69
N GLY A 621 2.49 -57.65 -1.87
CA GLY A 621 3.01 -57.64 -3.25
C GLY A 621 2.58 -58.80 -4.17
N THR A 622 1.69 -58.51 -5.15
CA THR A 622 1.62 -59.13 -6.50
C THR A 622 0.74 -58.27 -7.42
N THR A 623 1.16 -58.07 -8.68
CA THR A 623 0.36 -57.49 -9.79
C THR A 623 -0.17 -58.61 -10.70
N PRO A 624 -1.20 -58.35 -11.53
CA PRO A 624 -0.98 -57.90 -12.93
C PRO A 624 -2.04 -56.87 -13.42
N SER A 625 -1.97 -56.20 -14.58
CA SER A 625 -0.88 -55.83 -15.53
C SER A 625 -1.46 -54.97 -16.68
N VAL A 626 -0.72 -53.99 -17.23
CA VAL A 626 -0.58 -53.67 -18.70
C VAL A 626 -1.89 -53.31 -19.49
N SER A 627 -2.01 -52.27 -20.34
CA SER A 627 -1.08 -51.31 -20.97
C SER A 627 -1.80 -50.09 -21.60
N ASP A 628 -1.04 -49.00 -21.78
CA ASP A 628 -0.99 -48.07 -22.92
C ASP A 628 -2.24 -47.34 -23.49
N SER A 629 -2.16 -46.00 -23.37
CA SER A 629 -2.60 -44.96 -24.33
C SER A 629 -2.06 -45.20 -25.77
N PRO A 630 -2.63 -44.65 -26.88
CA PRO A 630 -3.10 -43.25 -26.94
C PRO A 630 -4.25 -42.83 -27.90
N ASN A 631 -4.87 -41.71 -27.53
CA ASN A 631 -5.26 -40.52 -28.33
C ASN A 631 -5.28 -40.54 -29.88
N GLU A 632 -6.42 -40.15 -30.47
CA GLU A 632 -6.56 -39.13 -31.54
C GLU A 632 -7.86 -38.32 -31.28
N ARG A 633 -7.92 -36.97 -31.35
CA ARG A 633 -7.64 -36.01 -32.45
C ARG A 633 -8.74 -36.08 -33.53
N GLY A 634 -9.68 -35.13 -33.60
CA GLY A 634 -9.52 -33.85 -34.33
C GLY A 634 -10.64 -33.76 -35.40
N GLU A 635 -10.74 -32.75 -36.28
CA GLU A 635 -10.17 -31.40 -36.33
C GLU A 635 -10.98 -30.55 -37.36
N ASN A 636 -10.89 -29.22 -37.27
CA ASN A 636 -11.20 -28.17 -38.29
C ASN A 636 -11.39 -26.86 -37.51
N THR A 637 -10.40 -25.99 -37.28
CA THR A 637 -9.48 -25.32 -38.21
C THR A 637 -10.17 -24.63 -39.40
N ALA A 638 -10.27 -23.30 -39.27
CA ALA A 638 -10.17 -22.35 -40.36
C ALA A 638 -9.36 -21.17 -39.80
N SER A 639 -8.11 -21.03 -40.23
CA SER A 639 -7.21 -19.95 -39.86
C SER A 639 -7.38 -18.78 -40.81
N GLU A 640 -7.47 -17.55 -40.30
CA GLU A 640 -7.17 -16.36 -41.11
C GLU A 640 -6.74 -15.17 -40.21
N GLU A 641 -5.47 -14.78 -40.44
CA GLU A 641 -4.86 -13.45 -40.30
C GLU A 641 -4.77 -12.72 -38.93
N ASP A 642 -3.54 -12.25 -38.66
CA ASP A 642 -3.20 -11.31 -37.59
C ASP A 642 -3.72 -9.88 -37.87
N GLU A 643 -5.00 -9.60 -37.61
CA GLU A 643 -5.43 -8.20 -37.39
C GLU A 643 -5.07 -7.74 -35.98
N GLU A 644 -4.03 -6.92 -35.89
CA GLU A 644 -3.67 -6.10 -34.74
C GLU A 644 -4.89 -5.29 -34.26
N LEU A 645 -5.54 -5.73 -33.17
CA LEU A 645 -6.70 -5.04 -32.57
C LEU A 645 -6.31 -3.80 -31.75
N ASP A 646 -5.66 -2.87 -32.46
CA ASP A 646 -5.36 -1.45 -32.22
C ASP A 646 -5.59 -0.93 -30.77
N ILE A 647 -4.47 -0.55 -30.12
CA ILE A 647 -4.41 -0.08 -28.72
C ILE A 647 -5.04 1.32 -28.58
N ALA A 648 -6.36 1.37 -28.66
CA ALA A 648 -7.15 2.59 -28.71
C ALA A 648 -7.38 3.30 -27.36
N VAL A 649 -6.61 2.97 -26.31
CA VAL A 649 -6.59 3.72 -25.03
C VAL A 649 -5.18 3.98 -24.48
N SER A 650 -4.30 4.52 -25.34
CA SER A 650 -2.93 4.92 -25.00
C SER A 650 -2.78 6.08 -23.99
N ALA A 651 -3.81 6.41 -23.20
CA ALA A 651 -3.83 7.47 -22.17
C ALA A 651 -5.18 7.47 -21.42
N SER A 652 -5.30 6.71 -20.34
CA SER A 652 -6.42 6.82 -19.37
C SER A 652 -6.04 6.22 -18.03
N SER A 653 -6.27 6.95 -16.95
CA SER A 653 -6.38 6.33 -15.63
C SER A 653 -7.78 5.75 -15.46
N TYR A 654 -7.85 4.55 -14.89
CA TYR A 654 -9.10 3.87 -14.55
C TYR A 654 -9.11 3.60 -13.05
N THR A 655 -10.21 3.97 -12.38
CA THR A 655 -10.41 3.58 -10.98
C THR A 655 -11.55 2.57 -10.89
N THR A 656 -11.44 1.62 -9.97
CA THR A 656 -12.57 0.74 -9.62
C THR A 656 -13.72 1.55 -9.02
N THR A 657 -14.95 1.16 -9.30
CA THR A 657 -16.13 1.83 -8.76
C THR A 657 -17.32 0.89 -8.67
N VAL A 658 -18.32 1.27 -7.89
CA VAL A 658 -19.62 0.60 -7.81
C VAL A 658 -20.72 1.58 -8.20
N VAL A 659 -21.56 1.19 -9.17
CA VAL A 659 -22.71 2.00 -9.59
C VAL A 659 -23.97 1.14 -9.65
N ASP A 660 -24.90 1.45 -8.74
CA ASP A 660 -26.16 0.70 -8.55
C ASP A 660 -25.90 -0.79 -8.19
N GLY A 661 -25.04 -1.05 -7.20
CA GLY A 661 -24.66 -2.41 -6.75
C GLY A 661 -23.76 -3.19 -7.72
N VAL A 662 -23.46 -2.64 -8.90
CA VAL A 662 -22.59 -3.31 -9.89
C VAL A 662 -21.20 -2.71 -9.87
N GLN A 663 -20.22 -3.54 -9.55
CA GLN A 663 -18.78 -3.24 -9.65
C GLN A 663 -18.34 -3.12 -11.12
N GLY A 664 -17.30 -2.34 -11.36
CA GLY A 664 -16.69 -2.12 -12.66
C GLY A 664 -15.68 -0.98 -12.58
N VAL A 665 -15.39 -0.34 -13.71
CA VAL A 665 -14.44 0.78 -13.76
C VAL A 665 -15.11 2.12 -14.14
N GLU A 666 -14.53 3.19 -13.60
CA GLU A 666 -14.74 4.57 -14.02
C GLU A 666 -13.53 5.08 -14.82
N VAL A 667 -13.79 5.87 -15.87
CA VAL A 667 -12.74 6.36 -16.78
C VAL A 667 -12.36 7.82 -16.49
N SER A 668 -11.07 8.13 -16.54
CA SER A 668 -10.49 9.43 -16.16
C SER A 668 -9.35 9.87 -17.09
N ASN A 669 -9.03 11.16 -17.02
CA ASN A 669 -7.80 11.80 -17.50
C ASN A 669 -7.29 11.32 -18.88
N PHE A 670 -8.08 11.55 -19.94
CA PHE A 670 -7.70 11.20 -21.30
C PHE A 670 -6.78 12.24 -21.96
N ASP A 671 -5.93 11.79 -22.89
CA ASP A 671 -5.16 12.65 -23.78
C ASP A 671 -6.04 13.70 -24.48
N SER A 672 -5.85 14.95 -24.09
CA SER A 672 -6.58 16.11 -24.61
C SER A 672 -6.31 16.42 -26.09
N GLN A 673 -5.31 15.76 -26.69
CA GLN A 673 -4.93 15.89 -28.08
C GLN A 673 -5.74 14.99 -29.03
N LYS A 674 -6.29 13.85 -28.57
CA LYS A 674 -7.05 12.92 -29.43
C LYS A 674 -8.27 13.60 -30.07
N THR A 675 -8.52 13.31 -31.34
CA THR A 675 -9.66 13.85 -32.12
C THR A 675 -10.91 12.97 -32.05
N THR A 676 -10.77 11.70 -31.72
CA THR A 676 -11.83 10.72 -31.48
C THR A 676 -11.52 9.95 -30.20
N ILE A 677 -12.53 9.64 -29.39
CA ILE A 677 -12.40 8.82 -28.19
C ILE A 677 -13.48 7.73 -28.18
N THR A 678 -13.09 6.50 -27.88
CA THR A 678 -14.00 5.39 -27.62
C THR A 678 -13.88 4.98 -26.15
N ILE A 679 -14.98 5.13 -25.41
CA ILE A 679 -15.13 4.55 -24.07
C ILE A 679 -15.72 3.15 -24.30
N PRO A 680 -14.96 2.07 -24.08
CA PRO A 680 -15.36 0.74 -24.51
C PRO A 680 -16.47 0.16 -23.63
N ASP A 681 -16.98 -1.01 -24.00
CA ASP A 681 -18.00 -1.72 -23.20
C ASP A 681 -17.37 -2.38 -21.96
N TYR A 682 -16.10 -2.80 -22.08
CA TYR A 682 -15.26 -3.43 -21.06
C TYR A 682 -13.81 -2.98 -21.28
N ILE A 683 -12.97 -3.13 -20.27
CA ILE A 683 -11.50 -3.16 -20.42
C ILE A 683 -10.95 -4.44 -19.81
N THR A 684 -9.76 -4.85 -20.24
CA THR A 684 -9.04 -5.98 -19.65
C THR A 684 -7.93 -5.43 -18.75
N ILE A 685 -7.88 -5.87 -17.49
CA ILE A 685 -6.83 -5.56 -16.51
C ILE A 685 -6.35 -6.90 -15.96
N LYS A 686 -5.04 -7.18 -16.02
CA LYS A 686 -4.43 -8.46 -15.59
C LYS A 686 -5.24 -9.67 -16.10
N GLY A 687 -5.50 -9.73 -17.41
CA GLY A 687 -6.33 -10.77 -18.07
C GLY A 687 -7.85 -10.71 -17.81
N LYS A 688 -8.30 -10.10 -16.70
CA LYS A 688 -9.71 -10.08 -16.26
C LYS A 688 -10.49 -8.91 -16.87
N LYS A 689 -11.75 -9.18 -17.27
CA LYS A 689 -12.58 -8.31 -18.11
C LYS A 689 -13.60 -7.50 -17.32
N TYR A 690 -13.28 -6.23 -17.04
CA TYR A 690 -14.10 -5.33 -16.20
C TYR A 690 -15.07 -4.48 -17.04
N PRO A 691 -16.36 -4.36 -16.66
CA PRO A 691 -17.31 -3.52 -17.38
C PRO A 691 -17.05 -2.02 -17.11
N VAL A 692 -17.04 -1.21 -18.16
CA VAL A 692 -16.94 0.25 -18.00
C VAL A 692 -18.31 0.82 -17.61
N ILE A 693 -18.44 1.31 -16.38
CA ILE A 693 -19.73 1.69 -15.79
C ILE A 693 -19.86 3.18 -15.45
N SER A 694 -18.77 3.96 -15.42
CA SER A 694 -18.86 5.40 -15.17
C SER A 694 -17.81 6.23 -15.92
N ILE A 695 -17.97 7.55 -15.88
CA ILE A 695 -17.05 8.56 -16.43
C ILE A 695 -16.81 9.62 -15.34
N GLN A 696 -15.54 9.91 -15.02
CA GLN A 696 -15.15 10.83 -13.95
C GLN A 696 -15.61 12.29 -14.16
N SER A 697 -15.64 13.04 -13.06
CA SER A 697 -15.87 14.49 -13.09
C SER A 697 -14.79 15.17 -13.91
N ASN A 698 -15.17 16.03 -14.87
CA ASN A 698 -14.24 16.71 -15.77
C ASN A 698 -13.34 15.80 -16.66
N ALA A 699 -13.60 14.49 -16.79
CA ALA A 699 -12.69 13.52 -17.44
C ALA A 699 -12.18 13.89 -18.86
N PHE A 700 -12.97 14.68 -19.60
CA PHE A 700 -12.66 15.23 -20.92
C PHE A 700 -12.87 16.75 -20.97
N ALA A 701 -12.82 17.45 -19.84
CA ALA A 701 -13.12 18.87 -19.79
C ALA A 701 -12.07 19.68 -20.58
N LYS A 702 -12.55 20.65 -21.36
CA LYS A 702 -11.75 21.53 -22.23
C LYS A 702 -10.95 20.82 -23.34
N CYS A 703 -11.16 19.53 -23.65
CA CYS A 703 -10.47 18.84 -24.75
C CYS A 703 -10.68 19.56 -26.10
N LYS A 704 -9.69 20.37 -26.52
CA LYS A 704 -9.83 21.33 -27.63
C LYS A 704 -9.82 20.66 -29.01
N LYS A 705 -9.21 19.48 -29.14
CA LYS A 705 -9.12 18.71 -30.40
C LYS A 705 -10.24 17.68 -30.57
N LEU A 706 -10.90 17.24 -29.48
CA LEU A 706 -11.93 16.19 -29.50
C LEU A 706 -13.14 16.55 -30.40
N THR A 707 -13.44 15.68 -31.37
CA THR A 707 -14.53 15.86 -32.36
C THR A 707 -15.64 14.79 -32.27
N LYS A 708 -15.30 13.58 -31.84
CA LYS A 708 -16.18 12.40 -31.78
C LYS A 708 -15.97 11.66 -30.46
N VAL A 709 -17.05 11.29 -29.76
CA VAL A 709 -16.99 10.32 -28.66
C VAL A 709 -17.99 9.19 -28.86
N VAL A 710 -17.58 7.97 -28.52
CA VAL A 710 -18.42 6.78 -28.41
C VAL A 710 -18.47 6.35 -26.94
N ILE A 711 -19.68 6.20 -26.39
CA ILE A 711 -19.92 5.81 -24.98
C ILE A 711 -20.46 4.38 -24.96
N GLY A 712 -19.73 3.46 -24.32
CA GLY A 712 -20.01 2.03 -24.23
C GLY A 712 -21.37 1.65 -23.64
N LYS A 713 -21.82 0.41 -23.89
CA LYS A 713 -23.15 -0.11 -23.51
C LYS A 713 -23.33 -0.28 -22.00
N ASN A 714 -22.21 -0.41 -21.27
CA ASN A 714 -22.22 -0.66 -19.84
C ASN A 714 -22.28 0.59 -18.97
N VAL A 715 -21.97 1.77 -19.52
CA VAL A 715 -21.92 3.04 -18.76
C VAL A 715 -23.26 3.36 -18.11
N ARG A 716 -23.28 3.37 -16.78
CA ARG A 716 -24.44 3.68 -15.92
C ARG A 716 -24.46 5.16 -15.54
N ARG A 717 -23.29 5.77 -15.33
CA ARG A 717 -23.10 7.11 -14.75
C ARG A 717 -22.14 7.96 -15.58
N ILE A 718 -22.36 9.27 -15.58
CA ILE A 718 -21.49 10.28 -16.20
C ILE A 718 -21.42 11.44 -15.21
N LYS A 719 -20.31 11.61 -14.49
CA LYS A 719 -20.18 12.60 -13.41
C LYS A 719 -20.21 14.06 -13.96
N PRO A 720 -20.36 15.09 -13.11
CA PRO A 720 -20.49 16.48 -13.54
C PRO A 720 -19.35 16.96 -14.45
N LYS A 721 -19.66 17.89 -15.37
CA LYS A 721 -18.68 18.49 -16.30
C LYS A 721 -17.87 17.52 -17.19
N ALA A 722 -18.20 16.22 -17.28
CA ALA A 722 -17.39 15.20 -17.98
C ALA A 722 -16.86 15.62 -19.38
N PHE A 723 -17.70 16.20 -20.25
CA PHE A 723 -17.32 16.73 -21.58
C PHE A 723 -17.46 18.27 -21.67
N TYR A 724 -17.25 18.96 -20.55
CA TYR A 724 -17.46 20.41 -20.45
C TYR A 724 -16.51 21.19 -21.36
N ASN A 725 -17.04 22.15 -22.13
CA ASN A 725 -16.27 22.98 -23.06
C ASN A 725 -15.44 22.21 -24.12
N CYS A 726 -15.83 21.00 -24.49
CA CYS A 726 -15.34 20.31 -25.69
C CYS A 726 -15.84 21.00 -26.98
N LYS A 727 -15.37 22.22 -27.27
CA LYS A 727 -15.95 23.11 -28.31
C LYS A 727 -16.00 22.48 -29.71
N LYS A 728 -15.08 21.55 -30.03
CA LYS A 728 -15.04 20.82 -31.32
C LYS A 728 -15.86 19.53 -31.36
N LEU A 729 -16.45 19.07 -30.24
CA LEU A 729 -17.18 17.79 -30.15
C LEU A 729 -18.49 17.85 -30.93
N LYS A 730 -18.43 17.38 -32.18
CA LYS A 730 -19.51 17.37 -33.19
C LYS A 730 -20.37 16.11 -33.12
N THR A 731 -19.80 14.97 -32.73
CA THR A 731 -20.47 13.66 -32.80
C THR A 731 -20.42 12.94 -31.47
N ILE A 732 -21.58 12.48 -30.97
CA ILE A 732 -21.69 11.67 -29.76
C ILE A 732 -22.49 10.42 -30.09
N VAL A 733 -21.94 9.23 -29.84
CA VAL A 733 -22.65 7.96 -29.99
C VAL A 733 -22.83 7.35 -28.61
N ILE A 734 -24.07 7.10 -28.21
CA ILE A 734 -24.39 6.52 -26.89
C ILE A 734 -24.89 5.10 -27.11
N LYS A 735 -24.13 4.08 -26.69
CA LYS A 735 -24.55 2.67 -26.76
C LYS A 735 -25.39 2.25 -25.54
N THR A 736 -25.18 2.88 -24.38
CA THR A 736 -25.86 2.52 -23.12
C THR A 736 -27.35 2.88 -23.10
N LYS A 737 -28.14 2.02 -22.43
CA LYS A 737 -29.55 2.26 -22.05
C LYS A 737 -29.72 2.64 -20.56
N LYS A 738 -28.64 2.66 -19.77
CA LYS A 738 -28.66 2.65 -18.28
C LYS A 738 -28.66 4.04 -17.61
N LEU A 739 -28.48 5.12 -18.39
CA LEU A 739 -28.44 6.51 -17.90
C LEU A 739 -29.81 7.02 -17.41
N THR A 740 -29.81 7.82 -16.35
CA THR A 740 -30.99 8.50 -15.78
C THR A 740 -30.68 9.97 -15.47
N MET A 741 -31.69 10.77 -15.12
CA MET A 741 -31.48 12.18 -14.74
C MET A 741 -30.58 12.32 -13.50
N LYS A 742 -30.66 11.39 -12.53
CA LYS A 742 -29.75 11.36 -11.37
C LYS A 742 -28.32 10.97 -11.76
N ARG A 743 -28.15 10.02 -12.71
CA ARG A 743 -26.84 9.45 -13.08
C ARG A 743 -26.02 10.24 -14.10
N VAL A 744 -26.59 11.23 -14.80
CA VAL A 744 -25.83 12.17 -15.64
C VAL A 744 -25.72 13.51 -14.92
N GLY A 745 -24.49 13.97 -14.66
CA GLY A 745 -24.18 15.11 -13.79
C GLY A 745 -24.49 16.49 -14.40
N LYS A 746 -24.54 17.52 -13.52
CA LYS A 746 -24.72 18.92 -13.93
C LYS A 746 -23.62 19.34 -14.92
N LYS A 747 -24.00 20.08 -15.98
CA LYS A 747 -23.12 20.60 -17.05
C LYS A 747 -22.28 19.55 -17.81
N ALA A 748 -22.58 18.24 -17.72
CA ALA A 748 -21.77 17.16 -18.31
C ALA A 748 -21.49 17.28 -19.83
N PHE A 749 -22.39 17.93 -20.59
CA PHE A 749 -22.22 18.21 -22.02
C PHE A 749 -22.37 19.71 -22.37
N ALA A 750 -22.18 20.61 -21.39
CA ALA A 750 -22.27 22.05 -21.66
C ALA A 750 -21.00 22.54 -22.39
N GLY A 751 -21.17 23.38 -23.42
CA GLY A 751 -20.05 23.91 -24.21
C GLY A 751 -19.55 23.01 -25.35
N ILE A 752 -20.26 21.92 -25.68
CA ILE A 752 -20.02 21.14 -26.92
C ILE A 752 -20.50 21.89 -28.17
N TYR A 753 -20.23 21.34 -29.36
CA TYR A 753 -20.60 21.98 -30.63
C TYR A 753 -22.13 22.22 -30.76
N LYS A 754 -22.52 23.45 -31.09
CA LYS A 754 -23.93 23.92 -31.08
C LYS A 754 -24.91 23.15 -31.99
N LYS A 755 -24.42 22.48 -33.04
CA LYS A 755 -25.21 21.62 -33.95
C LYS A 755 -24.85 20.12 -33.83
N ALA A 756 -24.31 19.66 -32.68
CA ALA A 756 -23.82 18.29 -32.52
C ALA A 756 -24.85 17.21 -32.90
N LYS A 757 -24.37 16.12 -33.49
CA LYS A 757 -25.14 14.91 -33.83
C LYS A 757 -24.98 13.92 -32.68
N ILE A 758 -26.04 13.68 -31.92
CA ILE A 758 -26.10 12.63 -30.91
C ILE A 758 -26.92 11.47 -31.47
N THR A 759 -26.33 10.27 -31.45
CA THR A 759 -26.96 9.04 -31.95
C THR A 759 -27.24 8.11 -30.78
N LEU A 760 -28.50 7.71 -30.62
CA LEU A 760 -28.94 6.69 -29.67
C LEU A 760 -28.96 5.29 -30.32
N PRO A 761 -29.05 4.19 -29.54
CA PRO A 761 -29.05 2.84 -30.10
C PRO A 761 -30.23 2.60 -31.04
N LYS A 762 -29.94 2.04 -32.23
CA LYS A 762 -30.96 1.49 -33.15
C LYS A 762 -31.71 0.32 -32.48
N GLY A 763 -32.92 0.02 -32.96
CA GLY A 763 -33.64 -1.23 -32.66
C GLY A 763 -34.10 -1.49 -31.22
N GLY A 764 -33.78 -0.64 -30.22
CA GLY A 764 -33.96 -1.02 -28.82
C GLY A 764 -34.28 0.11 -27.85
N PHE A 765 -35.01 1.14 -28.31
CA PHE A 765 -35.38 2.33 -27.52
C PHE A 765 -36.85 2.72 -27.80
N SER A 766 -37.72 2.60 -26.80
CA SER A 766 -39.13 2.99 -26.92
C SER A 766 -39.31 4.51 -27.08
N LYS A 767 -40.46 4.94 -27.61
CA LYS A 767 -40.83 6.37 -27.76
C LYS A 767 -40.64 7.15 -26.44
N LYS A 768 -41.02 6.53 -25.30
CA LYS A 768 -40.83 7.05 -23.93
C LYS A 768 -39.35 7.15 -23.53
N GLN A 769 -38.53 6.12 -23.81
CA GLN A 769 -37.10 6.14 -23.52
C GLN A 769 -36.33 7.18 -24.36
N LYS A 770 -36.67 7.34 -25.65
CA LYS A 770 -36.06 8.38 -26.52
C LYS A 770 -36.38 9.79 -26.01
N ALA A 771 -37.63 10.03 -25.58
CA ALA A 771 -38.03 11.29 -24.95
C ALA A 771 -37.29 11.54 -23.63
N ALA A 772 -37.13 10.51 -22.78
CA ALA A 772 -36.37 10.61 -21.53
C ALA A 772 -34.89 10.97 -21.78
N TYR A 773 -34.22 10.33 -22.73
CA TYR A 773 -32.82 10.65 -23.09
C TYR A 773 -32.69 12.05 -23.68
N LYS A 774 -33.65 12.48 -24.51
CA LYS A 774 -33.72 13.86 -25.01
C LYS A 774 -33.85 14.87 -23.85
N LYS A 775 -34.67 14.58 -22.83
CA LYS A 775 -34.81 15.41 -21.61
C LYS A 775 -33.51 15.46 -20.79
N ILE A 776 -32.87 14.31 -20.55
CA ILE A 776 -31.59 14.22 -19.82
C ILE A 776 -30.49 15.00 -20.53
N LEU A 777 -30.25 14.73 -21.81
CA LEU A 777 -29.19 15.38 -22.60
C LEU A 777 -29.35 16.89 -22.66
N ARG A 778 -30.58 17.38 -22.89
CA ARG A 778 -30.91 18.82 -22.86
C ARG A 778 -30.62 19.43 -21.48
N ALA A 779 -31.09 18.79 -20.40
CA ALA A 779 -30.88 19.27 -19.03
C ALA A 779 -29.40 19.24 -18.58
N ARG A 780 -28.54 18.43 -19.21
CA ARG A 780 -27.12 18.32 -18.89
C ARG A 780 -26.17 19.05 -19.86
N GLY A 781 -26.72 19.90 -20.74
CA GLY A 781 -25.96 20.93 -21.46
C GLY A 781 -25.99 20.83 -23.00
N VAL A 782 -26.62 19.80 -23.57
CA VAL A 782 -26.69 19.64 -25.03
C VAL A 782 -27.62 20.69 -25.65
N GLY A 783 -27.04 21.75 -26.22
CA GLY A 783 -27.76 22.94 -26.71
C GLY A 783 -28.88 22.66 -27.72
N LYS A 784 -29.92 23.52 -27.71
CA LYS A 784 -31.21 23.33 -28.42
C LYS A 784 -31.08 22.93 -29.91
N LYS A 785 -30.05 23.42 -30.62
CA LYS A 785 -29.81 23.20 -32.07
C LYS A 785 -29.09 21.87 -32.40
N ALA A 786 -28.68 21.08 -31.40
CA ALA A 786 -28.09 19.75 -31.61
C ALA A 786 -29.14 18.70 -32.01
N LYS A 787 -28.82 17.87 -33.01
CA LYS A 787 -29.67 16.80 -33.57
C LYS A 787 -29.49 15.51 -32.76
N ILE A 788 -30.48 15.16 -31.94
CA ILE A 788 -30.55 13.87 -31.22
C ILE A 788 -31.45 12.94 -32.04
N LYS A 789 -30.94 11.78 -32.48
CA LYS A 789 -31.66 10.76 -33.28
C LYS A 789 -31.56 9.37 -32.65
#